data_AF-A0A6J8DVN5-F1
#
_entry.id   AF-A0A6J8DVN5-F1
#
_cell.length_a   1.000
_cell.length_b   1.000
_cell.length_c   1.000
_cell.angle_alpha   90.00
_cell.angle_beta   90.00
_cell.angle_gamma   90.00
#
_symmetry.space_group_name_H-M   'P 1'
#
loop_
_entity.id
_entity.type
_entity.pdbx_description
1 polymer ?
#
loop_
_entity_poly.entity_id
_entity_poly.type
_entity_poly.pdbx_seq_one_letter_code
_entity_poly.pdbx_strand_id
1 'polypeptide(L)'
;MGIDNNITILSMNVRGLFSNKKKRLDVFDWAQGKHASIICFQETHSSKDVEKIWEEEWGNTCIFCHHNNRSAGVSIMFKKGLDFTIHDTKFDQNGRYIVIDITLFEQRLTLVCLYGYNTDEPLLFDDILYKIALYANTSILLCGDWNVVQDCNLDTYNILHKRNPKSREKIEEIIEKLELLDPWRTCHPTDKKFTWRQPSPIKQSRLDYFLVTEDIYSLMKNTKIIPGYKTDHSAIVFTFSASLAKRGKGYWKFNSQLLRDVEYVEKIKTCIKDTISEYYLSGDIQNCFDVKLTCNDQLFFEIMKMKIRTLSISYSIEKNREDREHTSKLEKEVEQLENIMSMSMKSVNVQATLHGKKLELENKREQKIEGLLLRSRANWHENGEKCSQYFCKLEKSNFIKKTMAELIDDQDIYVEPSYLLAFNLHVFIPRAANEFKALESDHENLKKKLDAAKSRNSVLSKEIKSFKQQMQTMVQKGQHDDELIEALMLQQAQLQKMLEQTSETKTLTEVDSREKVKQMEMKKQHDNNIVQQLKIIVAEKETKVHALEDEIKQLKLNHLQKAQMENANMIFQPSNRPQSTNENVELEFRLSSVTPTDSRLSDRPPTVNSMLESARSQSRKSLVREPSFTVNNLDKRAVNELTYQCQEYKTLMQVADVEREKLSELVQVLQKRSDESTQKVADVQNELINQRKKNALLEKQIGKSKIEQSSKCKGDGLPSRSKKQPGRASSVNVASSIRDSAVFGEMDEDDLPQNMNLEELVTTLEIQKDEIDSLKGTLKNTLKAKEEDLRMYSQMMEETKTVFLQALKQFKENDQGT
;
A
#
# COMPACT_ATOMS: atom_id res chain seq x y z
N MET A 1 60.70 -4.86 -6.39
CA MET A 1 59.48 -5.06 -7.19
C MET A 1 58.30 -4.95 -6.24
N GLY A 2 57.25 -4.22 -6.58
CA GLY A 2 56.03 -4.20 -5.74
C GLY A 2 55.35 -5.56 -5.80
N ILE A 3 54.78 -6.01 -4.68
CA ILE A 3 53.84 -7.13 -4.68
C ILE A 3 52.54 -6.57 -5.26
N ASP A 4 52.10 -7.12 -6.40
CA ASP A 4 50.86 -6.72 -7.05
C ASP A 4 49.68 -7.27 -6.24
N ASN A 5 49.23 -6.50 -5.26
CA ASN A 5 48.15 -6.85 -4.34
C ASN A 5 46.75 -6.84 -5.01
N ASN A 6 46.65 -7.03 -6.33
CA ASN A 6 45.38 -7.05 -7.05
C ASN A 6 44.88 -8.49 -7.27
N ILE A 7 43.67 -8.77 -6.81
CA ILE A 7 42.94 -9.99 -7.18
C ILE A 7 42.20 -9.69 -8.47
N THR A 8 42.46 -10.48 -9.52
CA THR A 8 41.67 -10.47 -10.75
C THR A 8 40.88 -11.77 -10.86
N ILE A 9 39.56 -11.66 -11.00
CA ILE A 9 38.68 -12.79 -11.31
C ILE A 9 38.22 -12.67 -12.75
N LEU A 10 38.29 -13.77 -13.49
CA LEU A 10 37.77 -13.91 -14.86
C LEU A 10 36.64 -14.94 -14.84
N SER A 11 35.53 -14.68 -15.52
CA SER A 11 34.48 -15.68 -15.78
C SER A 11 34.21 -15.82 -17.27
N MET A 12 33.96 -17.04 -17.75
CA MET A 12 33.66 -17.33 -19.16
C MET A 12 32.91 -18.67 -19.32
N ASN A 13 31.73 -18.65 -19.95
CA ASN A 13 31.13 -19.87 -20.47
C ASN A 13 32.01 -20.44 -21.60
N VAL A 14 32.54 -21.64 -21.40
CA VAL A 14 33.51 -22.31 -22.29
C VAL A 14 32.87 -23.27 -23.28
N ARG A 15 31.56 -23.57 -23.16
CA ARG A 15 30.81 -24.44 -24.07
C ARG A 15 31.50 -25.78 -24.39
N GLY A 16 31.79 -26.54 -23.33
CA GLY A 16 32.38 -27.87 -23.31
C GLY A 16 33.89 -27.92 -23.52
N LEU A 17 34.61 -28.52 -22.55
CA LEU A 17 36.07 -28.77 -22.59
C LEU A 17 36.46 -30.26 -22.44
N PHE A 18 35.54 -31.14 -22.03
CA PHE A 18 35.82 -32.56 -21.80
C PHE A 18 36.19 -33.32 -23.07
N SER A 19 35.32 -33.29 -24.09
CA SER A 19 35.44 -34.11 -25.31
C SER A 19 36.58 -33.72 -26.25
N ASN A 20 37.21 -32.55 -26.03
CA ASN A 20 38.25 -32.03 -26.90
C ASN A 20 39.44 -31.52 -26.07
N LYS A 21 40.37 -32.43 -25.73
CA LYS A 21 41.61 -32.09 -25.01
C LYS A 21 42.43 -30.99 -25.70
N LYS A 22 42.42 -30.92 -27.04
CA LYS A 22 43.10 -29.82 -27.76
C LYS A 22 42.44 -28.47 -27.50
N LYS A 23 41.10 -28.38 -27.50
CA LYS A 23 40.39 -27.15 -27.08
C LYS A 23 40.70 -26.81 -25.62
N ARG A 24 40.70 -27.81 -24.72
CA ARG A 24 40.91 -27.58 -23.28
C ARG A 24 42.26 -26.96 -22.96
N LEU A 25 43.36 -27.58 -23.39
CA LEU A 25 44.71 -27.07 -23.12
C LEU A 25 44.92 -25.65 -23.67
N ASP A 26 44.37 -25.40 -24.86
CA ASP A 26 44.44 -24.13 -25.60
C ASP A 26 43.58 -23.03 -24.93
N VAL A 27 42.43 -23.39 -24.33
CA VAL A 27 41.63 -22.49 -23.48
C VAL A 27 42.28 -22.24 -22.12
N PHE A 28 42.95 -23.23 -21.54
CA PHE A 28 43.70 -23.08 -20.29
C PHE A 28 44.90 -22.13 -20.49
N ASP A 29 45.71 -22.33 -21.53
CA ASP A 29 46.82 -21.43 -21.91
C ASP A 29 46.34 -20.00 -22.15
N TRP A 30 45.28 -19.82 -22.97
CA TRP A 30 44.68 -18.52 -23.22
C TRP A 30 44.24 -17.79 -21.94
N ALA A 31 43.71 -18.53 -20.95
CA ALA A 31 43.23 -18.01 -19.67
C ALA A 31 44.37 -17.70 -18.70
N GLN A 32 45.41 -18.55 -18.62
CA GLN A 32 46.65 -18.27 -17.89
C GLN A 32 47.35 -17.02 -18.44
N GLY A 33 47.31 -16.84 -19.77
CA GLY A 33 47.73 -15.63 -20.47
C GLY A 33 46.88 -14.38 -20.23
N LYS A 34 45.83 -14.43 -19.40
CA LYS A 34 45.15 -13.24 -18.83
C LYS A 34 45.65 -12.86 -17.44
N HIS A 35 46.55 -13.68 -16.87
CA HIS A 35 47.16 -13.51 -15.55
C HIS A 35 46.18 -13.42 -14.36
N ALA A 36 44.88 -13.71 -14.57
CA ALA A 36 43.85 -13.69 -13.55
C ALA A 36 44.18 -14.62 -12.37
N SER A 37 43.86 -14.19 -11.16
CA SER A 37 44.11 -14.88 -9.90
C SER A 37 43.15 -16.06 -9.70
N ILE A 38 41.89 -15.90 -10.11
CA ILE A 38 40.86 -16.93 -10.06
C ILE A 38 40.11 -16.93 -11.40
N ILE A 39 39.87 -18.12 -11.96
CA ILE A 39 39.17 -18.29 -13.25
C ILE A 39 37.95 -19.19 -13.07
N CYS A 40 36.81 -18.69 -13.52
CA CYS A 40 35.49 -19.28 -13.37
C CYS A 40 35.00 -19.73 -14.76
N PHE A 41 34.73 -21.03 -14.93
CA PHE A 41 34.27 -21.60 -16.19
C PHE A 41 32.86 -22.17 -16.06
N GLN A 42 31.98 -21.85 -17.01
CA GLN A 42 30.62 -22.39 -17.15
C GLN A 42 30.53 -23.30 -18.38
N GLU A 43 29.59 -24.26 -18.39
CA GLU A 43 29.55 -25.35 -19.38
C GLU A 43 30.88 -26.09 -19.53
N THR A 44 31.50 -26.50 -18.43
CA THR A 44 32.73 -27.32 -18.48
C THR A 44 32.49 -28.64 -19.23
N HIS A 45 31.28 -29.18 -19.13
CA HIS A 45 30.88 -30.53 -19.54
C HIS A 45 31.79 -31.60 -18.91
N SER A 46 32.27 -31.39 -17.69
CA SER A 46 33.20 -32.29 -17.00
C SER A 46 32.51 -33.38 -16.17
N SER A 47 33.28 -34.40 -15.78
CA SER A 47 32.88 -35.47 -14.86
C SER A 47 34.03 -35.84 -13.91
N LYS A 48 33.74 -36.55 -12.82
CA LYS A 48 34.68 -36.76 -11.71
C LYS A 48 35.99 -37.47 -12.09
N ASP A 49 35.94 -38.31 -13.12
CA ASP A 49 37.07 -39.05 -13.68
C ASP A 49 38.18 -38.16 -14.26
N VAL A 50 37.89 -36.89 -14.59
CA VAL A 50 38.89 -35.96 -15.15
C VAL A 50 39.37 -34.88 -14.19
N GLU A 51 38.88 -34.83 -12.94
CA GLU A 51 39.25 -33.79 -11.94
C GLU A 51 40.78 -33.66 -11.80
N LYS A 52 41.47 -34.74 -11.43
CA LYS A 52 42.93 -34.77 -11.28
C LYS A 52 43.69 -34.43 -12.57
N ILE A 53 43.20 -34.92 -13.71
CA ILE A 53 43.82 -34.65 -15.02
C ILE A 53 43.73 -33.15 -15.34
N TRP A 54 42.64 -32.49 -14.97
CA TRP A 54 42.49 -31.05 -15.17
C TRP A 54 43.29 -30.24 -14.15
N GLU A 55 43.44 -30.69 -12.90
CA GLU A 55 44.36 -30.08 -11.93
C GLU A 55 45.83 -30.19 -12.36
N GLU A 56 46.24 -31.34 -12.92
CA GLU A 56 47.58 -31.55 -13.50
C GLU A 56 47.78 -30.69 -14.76
N GLU A 57 46.81 -30.62 -15.67
CA GLU A 57 46.84 -29.79 -16.87
C GLU A 57 46.72 -28.27 -16.57
N TRP A 58 46.14 -27.89 -15.43
CA TRP A 58 46.06 -26.51 -14.93
C TRP A 58 47.30 -26.10 -14.12
N GLY A 59 47.91 -27.05 -13.40
CA GLY A 59 49.09 -26.86 -12.55
C GLY A 59 48.81 -26.33 -11.14
N ASN A 60 47.55 -26.36 -10.68
CA ASN A 60 47.12 -25.95 -9.33
C ASN A 60 45.70 -26.46 -9.00
N THR A 61 45.22 -26.21 -7.78
CA THR A 61 43.85 -26.53 -7.31
C THR A 61 42.74 -26.10 -8.27
N CYS A 62 41.82 -27.03 -8.53
CA CYS A 62 40.58 -26.79 -9.29
C CYS A 62 39.37 -27.38 -8.55
N ILE A 63 38.29 -26.61 -8.46
CA ILE A 63 37.04 -27.03 -7.81
C ILE A 63 35.96 -27.21 -8.86
N PHE A 64 35.19 -28.30 -8.79
CA PHE A 64 34.22 -28.69 -9.80
C PHE A 64 32.82 -28.95 -9.23
N CYS A 65 31.79 -28.43 -9.90
CA CYS A 65 30.42 -28.92 -9.81
C CYS A 65 30.08 -29.58 -11.14
N HIS A 66 29.83 -30.88 -11.15
CA HIS A 66 29.57 -31.65 -12.37
C HIS A 66 28.08 -31.88 -12.61
N HIS A 67 27.69 -32.16 -13.85
CA HIS A 67 26.39 -32.74 -14.18
C HIS A 67 26.57 -33.99 -15.04
N ASN A 68 26.97 -33.82 -16.31
CA ASN A 68 27.36 -34.91 -17.19
C ASN A 68 28.37 -34.42 -18.24
N ASN A 69 28.98 -35.35 -18.97
CA ASN A 69 30.05 -35.04 -19.92
C ASN A 69 29.60 -34.41 -21.26
N ARG A 70 28.38 -33.86 -21.31
CA ARG A 70 27.75 -33.27 -22.52
C ARG A 70 26.99 -31.96 -22.27
N SER A 71 26.75 -31.57 -21.02
CA SER A 71 25.91 -30.41 -20.67
C SER A 71 26.19 -29.92 -19.25
N ALA A 72 26.10 -28.59 -19.07
CA ALA A 72 26.34 -27.90 -17.80
C ALA A 72 27.70 -28.24 -17.16
N GLY A 73 27.81 -28.08 -15.85
CA GLY A 73 29.07 -28.19 -15.13
C GLY A 73 29.78 -26.85 -15.03
N VAL A 74 30.32 -26.58 -13.85
CA VAL A 74 30.98 -25.32 -13.47
C VAL A 74 32.30 -25.65 -12.80
N SER A 75 33.34 -24.84 -13.00
CA SER A 75 34.60 -24.96 -12.25
C SER A 75 35.21 -23.63 -11.85
N ILE A 76 35.96 -23.64 -10.75
CA ILE A 76 36.75 -22.52 -10.23
C ILE A 76 38.21 -22.98 -10.15
N MET A 77 39.08 -22.31 -10.90
CA MET A 77 40.50 -22.66 -11.07
C MET A 77 41.37 -21.56 -10.43
N PHE A 78 42.31 -21.93 -9.57
CA PHE A 78 43.14 -20.97 -8.83
C PHE A 78 44.52 -20.81 -9.48
N LYS A 79 45.02 -19.57 -9.62
CA LYS A 79 46.36 -19.30 -10.13
C LYS A 79 47.43 -19.85 -9.18
N LYS A 80 48.44 -20.55 -9.72
CA LYS A 80 49.57 -21.05 -8.94
C LYS A 80 50.29 -19.89 -8.23
N GLY A 81 50.49 -20.01 -6.91
CA GLY A 81 51.10 -18.98 -6.08
C GLY A 81 50.16 -17.88 -5.59
N LEU A 82 48.84 -18.00 -5.82
CA LEU A 82 47.85 -17.24 -5.05
C LEU A 82 47.79 -17.78 -3.62
N ASP A 83 47.76 -16.89 -2.63
CA ASP A 83 47.51 -17.23 -1.22
C ASP A 83 46.00 -17.22 -0.93
N PHE A 84 45.46 -18.37 -0.53
CA PHE A 84 44.04 -18.54 -0.22
C PHE A 84 43.78 -19.73 0.72
N THR A 85 42.70 -19.62 1.51
CA THR A 85 42.19 -20.70 2.37
C THR A 85 40.71 -20.89 2.13
N ILE A 86 40.30 -22.10 1.71
CA ILE A 86 38.89 -22.49 1.61
C ILE A 86 38.44 -23.05 2.97
N HIS A 87 37.33 -22.54 3.50
CA HIS A 87 36.75 -23.00 4.77
C HIS A 87 35.68 -24.07 4.54
N ASP A 88 34.86 -23.89 3.51
CA ASP A 88 33.77 -24.80 3.11
C ASP A 88 33.30 -24.48 1.68
N THR A 89 32.65 -25.45 1.03
CA THR A 89 32.13 -25.31 -0.34
C THR A 89 30.77 -26.02 -0.47
N LYS A 90 29.75 -25.33 -0.99
CA LYS A 90 28.48 -25.93 -1.43
C LYS A 90 28.43 -26.06 -2.95
N PHE A 91 27.80 -27.15 -3.40
CA PHE A 91 27.64 -27.51 -4.81
C PHE A 91 26.16 -27.70 -5.12
N ASP A 92 25.77 -27.39 -6.35
CA ASP A 92 24.51 -27.85 -6.94
C ASP A 92 24.56 -29.36 -7.26
N GLN A 93 23.39 -29.99 -7.39
CA GLN A 93 23.21 -31.37 -7.86
C GLN A 93 23.24 -31.50 -9.40
N ASN A 94 22.94 -30.41 -10.13
CA ASN A 94 22.79 -30.36 -11.58
C ASN A 94 23.91 -29.59 -12.31
N GLY A 95 25.08 -29.42 -11.68
CA GLY A 95 26.23 -28.75 -12.29
C GLY A 95 26.04 -27.25 -12.55
N ARG A 96 25.16 -26.55 -11.81
CA ARG A 96 24.79 -25.15 -12.04
C ARG A 96 25.58 -24.14 -11.22
N TYR A 97 26.08 -24.47 -10.03
CA TYR A 97 26.85 -23.50 -9.24
C TYR A 97 27.85 -24.15 -8.27
N ILE A 98 28.83 -23.33 -7.87
CA ILE A 98 29.70 -23.54 -6.71
C ILE A 98 29.61 -22.28 -5.83
N VAL A 99 29.34 -22.45 -4.53
CA VAL A 99 29.43 -21.38 -3.51
C VAL A 99 30.59 -21.76 -2.59
N ILE A 100 31.61 -20.92 -2.48
CA ILE A 100 32.79 -21.14 -1.62
C ILE A 100 32.85 -20.07 -0.53
N ASP A 101 33.10 -20.50 0.71
CA ASP A 101 33.55 -19.62 1.79
C ASP A 101 35.09 -19.61 1.81
N ILE A 102 35.69 -18.49 1.41
CA ILE A 102 37.13 -18.39 1.10
C ILE A 102 37.77 -17.16 1.74
N THR A 103 38.97 -17.34 2.30
CA THR A 103 39.85 -16.24 2.66
C THR A 103 40.86 -15.99 1.54
N LEU A 104 40.95 -14.75 1.07
CA LEU A 104 41.97 -14.23 0.18
C LEU A 104 42.70 -13.10 0.93
N PHE A 105 44.02 -13.20 1.12
CA PHE A 105 44.84 -12.18 1.80
C PHE A 105 44.22 -11.62 3.09
N GLU A 106 44.02 -12.48 4.09
CA GLU A 106 43.35 -12.18 5.39
C GLU A 106 41.84 -11.80 5.30
N GLN A 107 41.27 -11.50 4.12
CA GLN A 107 39.85 -11.17 3.96
C GLN A 107 39.00 -12.41 3.64
N ARG A 108 38.03 -12.76 4.50
CA ARG A 108 37.05 -13.83 4.27
C ARG A 108 35.81 -13.30 3.52
N LEU A 109 35.46 -13.95 2.41
CA LEU A 109 34.34 -13.60 1.53
C LEU A 109 33.64 -14.85 1.00
N THR A 110 32.41 -14.69 0.54
CA THR A 110 31.67 -15.73 -0.19
C THR A 110 31.84 -15.52 -1.69
N LEU A 111 32.46 -16.49 -2.38
CA LEU A 111 32.64 -16.51 -3.83
C LEU A 111 31.61 -17.45 -4.46
N VAL A 112 30.85 -16.97 -5.45
CA VAL A 112 29.91 -17.79 -6.23
C VAL A 112 30.31 -17.79 -7.70
N CYS A 113 30.38 -18.99 -8.28
CA CYS A 113 30.44 -19.20 -9.72
C CYS A 113 29.19 -19.96 -10.14
N LEU A 114 28.42 -19.42 -11.10
CA LEU A 114 27.13 -19.99 -11.51
C LEU A 114 26.94 -20.07 -13.03
N TYR A 115 26.02 -20.94 -13.43
CA TYR A 115 25.53 -21.18 -14.78
C TYR A 115 24.01 -21.35 -14.72
N GLY A 116 23.27 -20.32 -15.15
CA GLY A 116 21.81 -20.28 -15.11
C GLY A 116 21.14 -21.32 -16.01
N TYR A 117 19.82 -21.46 -15.88
CA TYR A 117 19.02 -22.24 -16.82
C TYR A 117 18.61 -21.39 -18.05
N ASN A 118 18.54 -22.03 -19.21
CA ASN A 118 18.00 -21.41 -20.42
C ASN A 118 16.46 -21.20 -20.35
N THR A 119 15.81 -21.90 -19.41
CA THR A 119 14.38 -21.81 -19.06
C THR A 119 14.19 -20.98 -17.79
N ASP A 120 12.98 -20.46 -17.60
CA ASP A 120 12.64 -19.59 -16.46
C ASP A 120 12.47 -20.37 -15.15
N GLU A 121 13.60 -20.73 -14.52
CA GLU A 121 13.71 -21.59 -13.34
C GLU A 121 14.20 -20.79 -12.11
N PRO A 122 13.34 -19.95 -11.48
CA PRO A 122 13.75 -19.07 -10.37
C PRO A 122 14.26 -19.83 -9.14
N LEU A 123 13.86 -21.08 -8.94
CA LEU A 123 14.25 -21.93 -7.80
C LEU A 123 15.78 -22.15 -7.70
N LEU A 124 16.51 -22.03 -8.81
CA LEU A 124 17.99 -22.05 -8.79
C LEU A 124 18.55 -20.92 -7.91
N PHE A 125 17.95 -19.75 -8.00
CA PHE A 125 18.41 -18.53 -7.33
C PHE A 125 17.98 -18.50 -5.86
N ASP A 126 16.81 -19.05 -5.51
CA ASP A 126 16.42 -19.33 -4.12
C ASP A 126 17.45 -20.22 -3.40
N ASP A 127 17.89 -21.30 -4.03
CA ASP A 127 18.85 -22.22 -3.40
C ASP A 127 20.27 -21.63 -3.32
N ILE A 128 20.71 -20.86 -4.31
CA ILE A 128 21.95 -20.06 -4.24
C ILE A 128 21.89 -19.09 -3.05
N LEU A 129 20.79 -18.33 -2.91
CA LEU A 129 20.59 -17.39 -1.82
C LEU A 129 20.59 -18.09 -0.46
N TYR A 130 19.95 -19.27 -0.35
CA TYR A 130 20.01 -20.10 0.85
C TYR A 130 21.44 -20.59 1.16
N LYS A 131 22.20 -21.08 0.16
CA LYS A 131 23.61 -21.48 0.35
C LYS A 131 24.49 -20.30 0.80
N ILE A 132 24.29 -19.10 0.24
CA ILE A 132 24.99 -17.89 0.66
C ILE A 132 24.65 -17.55 2.12
N ALA A 133 23.38 -17.65 2.52
CA ALA A 133 22.94 -17.34 3.89
C ALA A 133 23.49 -18.29 4.97
N LEU A 134 23.93 -19.50 4.61
CA LEU A 134 24.68 -20.38 5.52
C LEU A 134 26.07 -19.82 5.87
N TYR A 135 26.62 -18.94 5.03
CA TYR A 135 27.89 -18.25 5.27
C TYR A 135 27.65 -16.86 5.83
N ALA A 136 27.94 -16.66 7.12
CA ALA A 136 27.81 -15.40 7.84
C ALA A 136 28.82 -14.29 7.39
N ASN A 137 29.36 -14.39 6.18
CA ASN A 137 30.23 -13.41 5.55
C ASN A 137 29.44 -12.15 5.17
N THR A 138 30.08 -10.99 5.22
CA THR A 138 29.49 -9.72 4.77
C THR A 138 30.01 -9.26 3.41
N SER A 139 31.10 -9.87 2.93
CA SER A 139 31.69 -9.64 1.60
C SER A 139 31.25 -10.78 0.68
N ILE A 140 30.61 -10.46 -0.45
CA ILE A 140 30.03 -11.45 -1.36
C ILE A 140 30.34 -11.06 -2.81
N LEU A 141 30.85 -12.01 -3.59
CA LEU A 141 31.19 -11.85 -5.00
C LEU A 141 30.57 -13.00 -5.80
N LEU A 142 29.56 -12.68 -6.60
CA LEU A 142 28.92 -13.61 -7.52
C LEU A 142 29.39 -13.33 -8.95
N CYS A 143 29.63 -14.37 -9.72
CA CYS A 143 29.99 -14.29 -11.12
C CYS A 143 29.48 -15.50 -11.90
N GLY A 144 29.32 -15.35 -13.20
CA GLY A 144 28.92 -16.45 -14.07
C GLY A 144 28.17 -16.02 -15.30
N ASP A 145 27.67 -17.02 -16.01
CA ASP A 145 26.65 -16.89 -17.05
C ASP A 145 25.29 -17.10 -16.39
N TRP A 146 24.50 -16.05 -16.27
CA TRP A 146 23.23 -16.09 -15.54
C TRP A 146 22.08 -16.64 -16.40
N ASN A 147 22.24 -16.72 -17.73
CA ASN A 147 21.16 -16.96 -18.71
C ASN A 147 19.89 -16.09 -18.51
N VAL A 148 20.04 -14.97 -17.80
CA VAL A 148 19.03 -13.94 -17.57
C VAL A 148 19.65 -12.59 -17.86
N VAL A 149 18.90 -11.75 -18.54
CA VAL A 149 19.28 -10.35 -18.82
C VAL A 149 18.74 -9.46 -17.71
N GLN A 150 19.54 -8.52 -17.19
CA GLN A 150 19.04 -7.45 -16.31
C GLN A 150 18.18 -6.45 -17.11
N ASP A 151 18.80 -5.48 -17.80
CA ASP A 151 18.07 -4.45 -18.56
C ASP A 151 17.84 -4.88 -20.02
N CYS A 152 16.62 -5.29 -20.36
CA CYS A 152 16.28 -5.67 -21.75
C CYS A 152 16.64 -4.62 -22.81
N ASN A 153 16.58 -3.33 -22.49
CA ASN A 153 16.80 -2.24 -23.43
C ASN A 153 18.29 -2.01 -23.72
N LEU A 154 19.16 -2.16 -22.72
CA LEU A 154 20.61 -1.91 -22.83
C LEU A 154 21.44 -3.19 -23.04
N ASP A 155 20.98 -4.32 -22.51
CA ASP A 155 21.68 -5.60 -22.49
C ASP A 155 21.24 -6.57 -23.59
N THR A 156 20.31 -6.20 -24.49
CA THR A 156 19.97 -7.03 -25.68
C THR A 156 20.12 -6.32 -27.02
N TYR A 157 20.23 -7.12 -28.08
CA TYR A 157 20.09 -6.68 -29.47
C TYR A 157 19.37 -7.77 -30.29
N ASN A 158 18.35 -7.35 -31.04
CA ASN A 158 17.50 -8.19 -31.90
C ASN A 158 16.79 -9.35 -31.16
N ILE A 159 16.27 -9.04 -29.96
CA ILE A 159 15.47 -9.96 -29.13
C ILE A 159 14.24 -9.17 -28.66
N LEU A 160 13.06 -9.53 -29.18
CA LEU A 160 11.79 -8.87 -28.83
C LEU A 160 11.31 -9.33 -27.44
N HIS A 161 11.06 -10.63 -27.28
CA HIS A 161 10.47 -11.14 -26.04
C HIS A 161 11.43 -11.13 -24.84
N LYS A 162 10.96 -10.55 -23.73
CA LYS A 162 11.61 -10.56 -22.40
C LYS A 162 11.72 -12.02 -21.90
N ARG A 163 12.89 -12.65 -22.06
CA ARG A 163 13.18 -14.00 -21.57
C ARG A 163 13.37 -14.04 -20.05
N ASN A 164 13.00 -15.17 -19.45
CA ASN A 164 13.22 -15.55 -18.06
C ASN A 164 12.82 -14.48 -17.01
N PRO A 165 11.56 -13.98 -17.05
CA PRO A 165 11.11 -12.88 -16.20
C PRO A 165 11.10 -13.23 -14.70
N LYS A 166 10.64 -14.42 -14.30
CA LYS A 166 10.60 -14.78 -12.86
C LYS A 166 12.00 -14.97 -12.30
N SER A 167 12.91 -15.47 -13.13
CA SER A 167 14.33 -15.56 -12.80
C SER A 167 14.95 -14.18 -12.64
N ARG A 168 14.54 -13.17 -13.44
CA ARG A 168 14.95 -11.77 -13.23
C ARG A 168 14.41 -11.24 -11.90
N GLU A 169 13.12 -11.34 -11.65
CA GLU A 169 12.49 -10.89 -10.39
C GLU A 169 13.23 -11.49 -9.16
N LYS A 170 13.62 -12.76 -9.25
CA LYS A 170 14.39 -13.45 -8.19
C LYS A 170 15.85 -12.98 -8.08
N ILE A 171 16.49 -12.59 -9.18
CA ILE A 171 17.83 -11.97 -9.19
C ILE A 171 17.77 -10.55 -8.62
N GLU A 172 16.70 -9.80 -8.92
CA GLU A 172 16.43 -8.47 -8.35
C GLU A 172 16.21 -8.55 -6.83
N GLU A 173 15.44 -9.52 -6.33
CA GLU A 173 15.34 -9.80 -4.88
C GLU A 173 16.72 -10.06 -4.26
N ILE A 174 17.59 -10.82 -4.94
CA ILE A 174 18.95 -11.12 -4.46
C ILE A 174 19.83 -9.87 -4.45
N ILE A 175 19.74 -9.02 -5.47
CA ILE A 175 20.46 -7.75 -5.56
C ILE A 175 20.09 -6.83 -4.41
N GLU A 176 18.80 -6.64 -4.15
CA GLU A 176 18.30 -5.80 -3.05
C GLU A 176 18.70 -6.39 -1.68
N LYS A 177 18.36 -7.65 -1.43
CA LYS A 177 18.53 -8.33 -0.14
C LYS A 177 19.98 -8.54 0.28
N LEU A 178 20.89 -8.70 -0.69
CA LEU A 178 22.32 -8.80 -0.45
C LEU A 178 23.07 -7.48 -0.63
N GLU A 179 22.40 -6.38 -1.01
CA GLU A 179 22.99 -5.05 -1.27
C GLU A 179 24.16 -5.13 -2.27
N LEU A 180 23.87 -5.73 -3.43
CA LEU A 180 24.84 -5.99 -4.49
C LEU A 180 24.83 -4.90 -5.57
N LEU A 181 25.98 -4.73 -6.22
CA LEU A 181 26.19 -3.84 -7.35
C LEU A 181 26.71 -4.66 -8.55
N ASP A 182 26.24 -4.36 -9.76
CA ASP A 182 26.86 -4.82 -11.00
C ASP A 182 28.00 -3.87 -11.38
N PRO A 183 29.28 -4.24 -11.20
CA PRO A 183 30.37 -3.29 -11.37
C PRO A 183 30.48 -2.78 -12.80
N TRP A 184 30.12 -3.61 -13.79
CA TRP A 184 30.22 -3.22 -15.18
C TRP A 184 29.10 -2.24 -15.56
N ARG A 185 27.85 -2.50 -15.19
CA ARG A 185 26.74 -1.58 -15.46
C ARG A 185 26.86 -0.28 -14.65
N THR A 186 27.45 -0.29 -13.44
CA THR A 186 27.76 0.94 -12.70
C THR A 186 28.85 1.79 -13.38
N CYS A 187 29.92 1.17 -13.91
CA CYS A 187 30.93 1.91 -14.69
C CYS A 187 30.44 2.35 -16.07
N HIS A 188 29.46 1.64 -16.65
CA HIS A 188 28.96 1.87 -18.00
C HIS A 188 27.43 2.00 -18.01
N PRO A 189 26.82 3.08 -17.49
CA PRO A 189 25.36 3.15 -17.31
C PRO A 189 24.55 3.00 -18.60
N THR A 190 25.04 3.57 -19.72
CA THR A 190 24.33 3.63 -21.01
C THR A 190 24.86 2.68 -22.09
N ASP A 191 26.04 2.07 -21.91
CA ASP A 191 26.70 1.37 -23.01
C ASP A 191 25.99 0.06 -23.34
N LYS A 192 25.83 -0.22 -24.64
CA LYS A 192 25.34 -1.51 -25.13
C LYS A 192 26.52 -2.42 -25.47
N LYS A 193 26.87 -3.33 -24.56
CA LYS A 193 27.97 -4.29 -24.75
C LYS A 193 27.56 -5.67 -24.26
N PHE A 194 27.52 -6.60 -25.21
CA PHE A 194 26.99 -7.95 -25.02
C PHE A 194 28.09 -8.97 -24.72
N THR A 195 27.70 -10.10 -24.13
CA THR A 195 28.60 -11.22 -23.85
C THR A 195 28.31 -12.40 -24.76
N TRP A 196 27.06 -12.86 -24.84
CA TRP A 196 26.62 -13.91 -25.75
C TRP A 196 26.25 -13.39 -27.14
N ARG A 197 26.53 -14.17 -28.19
CA ARG A 197 26.25 -13.82 -29.60
C ARG A 197 25.85 -15.04 -30.46
N GLN A 198 24.64 -15.02 -31.01
CA GLN A 198 24.24 -15.87 -32.14
C GLN A 198 24.51 -15.14 -33.47
N PRO A 199 25.16 -15.77 -34.47
CA PRO A 199 25.49 -15.12 -35.75
C PRO A 199 24.37 -15.17 -36.80
N SER A 200 23.42 -16.11 -36.71
CA SER A 200 22.30 -16.23 -37.66
C SER A 200 21.04 -16.81 -36.99
N PRO A 201 19.91 -16.08 -36.98
CA PRO A 201 19.85 -14.62 -37.12
C PRO A 201 20.78 -13.93 -36.09
N ILE A 202 21.28 -12.73 -36.40
CA ILE A 202 22.16 -11.99 -35.48
C ILE A 202 21.36 -11.63 -34.22
N LYS A 203 21.73 -12.20 -33.06
CA LYS A 203 21.15 -11.89 -31.75
C LYS A 203 22.25 -11.79 -30.71
N GLN A 204 22.17 -10.81 -29.81
CA GLN A 204 23.21 -10.58 -28.80
C GLN A 204 22.59 -10.27 -27.44
N SER A 205 23.27 -10.67 -26.36
CA SER A 205 22.81 -10.44 -24.98
C SER A 205 23.98 -10.32 -24.01
N ARG A 206 23.84 -9.50 -22.95
CA ARG A 206 24.70 -9.56 -21.77
C ARG A 206 24.07 -10.54 -20.77
N LEU A 207 24.57 -11.77 -20.76
CA LEU A 207 24.17 -12.86 -19.85
C LEU A 207 25.22 -13.11 -18.76
N ASP A 208 26.48 -12.77 -19.06
CA ASP A 208 27.60 -12.94 -18.15
C ASP A 208 27.84 -11.62 -17.39
N TYR A 209 27.76 -11.64 -16.06
CA TYR A 209 28.07 -10.48 -15.21
C TYR A 209 28.52 -10.84 -13.80
N PHE A 210 29.15 -9.87 -13.14
CA PHE A 210 29.48 -9.90 -11.71
C PHE A 210 28.39 -9.18 -10.92
N LEU A 211 28.09 -9.67 -9.71
CA LEU A 211 27.38 -8.92 -8.68
C LEU A 211 28.22 -8.95 -7.39
N VAL A 212 28.53 -7.80 -6.81
CA VAL A 212 29.45 -7.69 -5.66
C VAL A 212 28.92 -6.76 -4.58
N THR A 213 29.25 -7.00 -3.32
CA THR A 213 28.92 -6.09 -2.21
C THR A 213 29.70 -4.78 -2.28
N GLU A 214 29.16 -3.70 -1.70
CA GLU A 214 29.77 -2.35 -1.71
C GLU A 214 31.24 -2.34 -1.25
N ASP A 215 31.62 -3.20 -0.30
CA ASP A 215 33.00 -3.30 0.18
C ASP A 215 33.98 -3.84 -0.88
N ILE A 216 33.58 -4.87 -1.63
CA ILE A 216 34.34 -5.38 -2.77
C ILE A 216 34.32 -4.38 -3.93
N TYR A 217 33.19 -3.72 -4.21
CA TYR A 217 33.10 -2.68 -5.23
C TYR A 217 34.04 -1.50 -4.93
N SER A 218 34.13 -1.06 -3.68
CA SER A 218 35.02 0.04 -3.26
C SER A 218 36.52 -0.24 -3.43
N LEU A 219 36.89 -1.52 -3.63
CA LEU A 219 38.26 -1.96 -3.90
C LEU A 219 38.53 -2.20 -5.39
N MET A 220 37.51 -2.08 -6.25
CA MET A 220 37.64 -2.26 -7.70
C MET A 220 38.69 -1.30 -8.27
N LYS A 221 39.61 -1.87 -9.06
CA LYS A 221 40.53 -1.11 -9.93
C LYS A 221 40.09 -1.13 -11.39
N ASN A 222 39.36 -2.17 -11.81
CA ASN A 222 38.98 -2.33 -13.20
C ASN A 222 37.87 -3.38 -13.39
N THR A 223 36.94 -3.12 -14.32
CA THR A 223 35.96 -4.11 -14.82
C THR A 223 35.96 -4.09 -16.36
N LYS A 224 36.01 -5.27 -17.01
CA LYS A 224 36.11 -5.39 -18.48
C LYS A 224 35.37 -6.61 -19.02
N ILE A 225 34.55 -6.40 -20.05
CA ILE A 225 34.10 -7.45 -20.97
C ILE A 225 35.14 -7.57 -22.10
N ILE A 226 35.74 -8.75 -22.31
CA ILE A 226 36.75 -9.04 -23.33
C ILE A 226 36.28 -10.16 -24.29
N PRO A 227 36.78 -10.24 -25.54
CA PRO A 227 36.47 -11.36 -26.42
C PRO A 227 36.83 -12.70 -25.77
N GLY A 228 35.90 -13.65 -25.71
CA GLY A 228 36.15 -15.01 -25.24
C GLY A 228 36.82 -15.86 -26.30
N TYR A 229 37.21 -17.08 -25.95
CA TYR A 229 38.02 -17.94 -26.82
C TYR A 229 37.42 -19.32 -27.02
N LYS A 230 37.14 -19.66 -28.29
CA LYS A 230 36.52 -20.93 -28.72
C LYS A 230 35.16 -21.22 -28.06
N THR A 231 34.42 -20.14 -27.82
CA THR A 231 33.05 -20.04 -27.29
C THR A 231 32.31 -18.89 -28.00
N ASP A 232 30.98 -18.86 -27.95
CA ASP A 232 30.12 -17.74 -28.37
C ASP A 232 29.89 -16.68 -27.27
N HIS A 233 30.45 -16.88 -26.07
CA HIS A 233 30.48 -15.90 -24.99
C HIS A 233 31.74 -15.02 -25.02
N SER A 234 31.63 -13.81 -24.47
CA SER A 234 32.75 -12.99 -24.01
C SER A 234 33.16 -13.40 -22.60
N ALA A 235 34.45 -13.33 -22.27
CA ALA A 235 34.85 -13.39 -20.88
C ALA A 235 34.61 -12.05 -20.19
N ILE A 236 34.21 -12.09 -18.92
CA ILE A 236 34.12 -10.94 -18.03
C ILE A 236 35.29 -10.97 -17.06
N VAL A 237 35.85 -9.81 -16.73
CA VAL A 237 37.02 -9.66 -15.85
C VAL A 237 36.77 -8.55 -14.84
N PHE A 238 36.93 -8.86 -13.56
CA PHE A 238 36.82 -7.93 -12.44
C PHE A 238 38.12 -7.95 -11.62
N THR A 239 38.75 -6.79 -11.44
CA THR A 239 40.01 -6.62 -10.71
C THR A 239 39.79 -5.70 -9.53
N PHE A 240 40.18 -6.14 -8.33
CA PHE A 240 40.07 -5.38 -7.09
C PHE A 240 41.32 -5.56 -6.21
N SER A 241 41.60 -4.57 -5.36
CA SER A 241 42.69 -4.64 -4.38
C SER A 241 42.38 -5.67 -3.28
N ALA A 242 43.30 -6.60 -3.03
CA ALA A 242 43.31 -7.49 -1.88
C ALA A 242 43.49 -6.73 -0.55
N SER A 243 43.91 -5.46 -0.60
CA SER A 243 44.17 -4.60 0.54
C SER A 243 43.16 -3.46 0.59
N LEU A 244 42.16 -3.59 1.47
CA LEU A 244 41.67 -2.43 2.23
C LEU A 244 42.89 -1.76 2.86
N ALA A 245 43.18 -0.50 2.49
CA ALA A 245 44.34 0.23 3.00
C ALA A 245 44.41 0.12 4.53
N LYS A 246 45.50 -0.50 5.05
CA LYS A 246 45.56 -1.00 6.43
C LYS A 246 45.06 0.06 7.41
N ARG A 247 43.93 -0.23 8.06
CA ARG A 247 43.19 0.70 8.92
C ARG A 247 44.13 1.35 9.91
N GLY A 248 44.48 2.61 9.66
CA GLY A 248 45.31 3.40 10.56
C GLY A 248 44.66 3.52 11.94
N LYS A 249 45.45 3.90 12.95
CA LYS A 249 44.96 4.13 14.32
C LYS A 249 43.80 5.14 14.37
N GLY A 250 43.69 5.98 13.34
CA GLY A 250 42.62 6.97 13.16
C GLY A 250 42.74 8.12 14.15
N TYR A 251 41.78 9.04 14.10
CA TYR A 251 41.61 10.01 15.17
C TYR A 251 41.11 9.29 16.42
N TRP A 252 41.91 9.30 17.49
CA TRP A 252 41.48 8.82 18.81
C TRP A 252 40.19 9.54 19.22
N LYS A 253 39.20 8.74 19.63
CA LYS A 253 37.95 9.18 20.22
C LYS A 253 37.91 8.68 21.65
N PHE A 254 37.51 9.54 22.56
CA PHE A 254 37.35 9.17 23.97
C PHE A 254 36.21 8.15 24.14
N ASN A 255 36.43 7.11 24.96
CA ASN A 255 35.36 6.18 25.32
C ASN A 255 34.53 6.75 26.48
N SER A 256 33.32 7.20 26.20
CA SER A 256 32.40 7.75 27.19
C SER A 256 32.00 6.76 28.29
N GLN A 257 32.09 5.45 28.06
CA GLN A 257 31.84 4.43 29.10
C GLN A 257 32.82 4.57 30.30
N LEU A 258 34.03 5.10 30.08
CA LEU A 258 35.01 5.33 31.16
C LEU A 258 34.49 6.35 32.20
N LEU A 259 33.58 7.25 31.84
CA LEU A 259 32.95 8.17 32.79
C LEU A 259 32.05 7.48 33.82
N ARG A 260 31.73 6.19 33.61
CA ARG A 260 31.01 5.34 34.58
C ARG A 260 31.98 4.58 35.51
N ASP A 261 33.28 4.59 35.24
CA ASP A 261 34.29 3.91 36.06
C ASP A 261 34.85 4.87 37.12
N VAL A 262 34.60 4.57 38.38
CA VAL A 262 34.98 5.41 39.54
C VAL A 262 36.49 5.54 39.66
N GLU A 263 37.25 4.48 39.35
CA GLU A 263 38.71 4.48 39.45
C GLU A 263 39.33 5.38 38.37
N TYR A 264 38.78 5.32 37.15
CA TYR A 264 39.15 6.24 36.08
C TYR A 264 38.86 7.70 36.46
N VAL A 265 37.66 7.98 37.00
CA VAL A 265 37.25 9.34 37.38
C VAL A 265 38.15 9.92 38.47
N GLU A 266 38.55 9.17 39.50
CA GLU A 266 39.50 9.66 40.51
C GLU A 266 40.92 9.81 39.95
N LYS A 267 41.37 8.93 39.07
CA LYS A 267 42.67 9.09 38.36
C LYS A 267 42.71 10.39 37.54
N ILE A 268 41.61 10.75 36.87
CA ILE A 268 41.49 12.02 36.12
C ILE A 268 41.43 13.23 37.05
N LYS A 269 40.62 13.20 38.11
CA LYS A 269 40.58 14.28 39.13
C LYS A 269 41.96 14.54 39.74
N THR A 270 42.71 13.47 40.02
CA THR A 270 44.07 13.53 40.56
C THR A 270 45.01 14.16 39.53
N CYS A 271 45.04 13.65 38.29
CA CYS A 271 45.84 14.22 37.20
C CYS A 271 45.58 15.71 36.95
N ILE A 272 44.34 16.19 37.09
CA ILE A 272 44.00 17.61 36.99
C ILE A 272 44.61 18.41 38.15
N LYS A 273 44.46 17.94 39.40
CA LYS A 273 45.06 18.58 40.59
C LYS A 273 46.59 18.63 40.52
N ASP A 274 47.22 17.54 40.10
CA ASP A 274 48.67 17.44 39.94
C ASP A 274 49.18 18.42 38.88
N THR A 275 48.49 18.48 37.73
CA THR A 275 48.83 19.41 36.64
C THR A 275 48.62 20.87 37.04
N ILE A 276 47.60 21.19 37.84
CA ILE A 276 47.44 22.53 38.42
C ILE A 276 48.63 22.84 39.35
N SER A 277 48.98 21.91 40.25
CA SER A 277 50.02 22.10 41.27
C SER A 277 51.42 22.28 40.66
N GLU A 278 51.72 21.60 39.55
CA GLU A 278 52.99 21.66 38.82
C GLU A 278 53.23 22.99 38.09
N TYR A 279 52.16 23.65 37.62
CA TYR A 279 52.24 24.93 36.90
C TYR A 279 51.76 26.13 37.73
N TYR A 280 51.33 25.93 38.97
CA TYR A 280 50.91 26.98 39.89
C TYR A 280 52.10 27.85 40.35
N LEU A 281 51.88 29.17 40.44
CA LEU A 281 52.91 30.15 40.81
C LEU A 281 52.48 31.00 42.02
N SER A 282 51.27 31.58 41.99
CA SER A 282 50.70 32.35 43.11
C SER A 282 49.20 32.59 42.91
N GLY A 283 48.42 32.78 43.98
CA GLY A 283 46.99 33.08 43.93
C GLY A 283 46.21 32.44 45.08
N ASP A 284 44.88 32.37 44.95
CA ASP A 284 44.03 31.46 45.72
C ASP A 284 43.54 30.33 44.80
N ILE A 285 43.87 29.09 45.15
CA ILE A 285 43.49 27.88 44.39
C ILE A 285 41.95 27.66 44.41
N GLN A 286 41.21 28.25 45.35
CA GLN A 286 39.74 28.24 45.34
C GLN A 286 39.11 29.33 44.45
N ASN A 287 39.87 30.36 44.05
CA ASN A 287 39.39 31.45 43.20
C ASN A 287 40.11 31.44 41.84
N CYS A 288 39.52 30.74 40.87
CA CYS A 288 40.12 30.49 39.56
C CYS A 288 40.47 31.74 38.72
N PHE A 289 40.01 32.93 39.10
CA PHE A 289 40.34 34.19 38.42
C PHE A 289 41.61 34.89 38.97
N ASP A 290 42.13 34.46 40.13
CA ASP A 290 43.29 35.08 40.79
C ASP A 290 44.52 34.15 40.84
N VAL A 291 44.49 33.05 40.06
CA VAL A 291 45.59 32.09 39.93
C VAL A 291 46.54 32.49 38.81
N LYS A 292 47.79 32.80 39.17
CA LYS A 292 48.90 32.94 38.22
C LYS A 292 49.61 31.60 38.03
N LEU A 293 49.77 31.24 36.76
CA LEU A 293 50.48 30.05 36.30
C LEU A 293 51.88 30.40 35.76
N THR A 294 52.76 29.41 35.65
CA THR A 294 54.08 29.52 35.02
C THR A 294 54.05 29.61 33.49
N CYS A 295 52.87 29.41 32.88
CA CYS A 295 52.65 29.51 31.44
C CYS A 295 51.29 30.15 31.12
N ASN A 296 51.12 30.59 29.87
CA ASN A 296 49.85 31.17 29.39
C ASN A 296 48.71 30.13 29.41
N ASP A 297 47.52 30.57 29.81
CA ASP A 297 46.29 29.77 29.97
C ASP A 297 45.98 28.85 28.77
N GLN A 298 46.20 29.33 27.53
CA GLN A 298 45.98 28.52 26.32
C GLN A 298 46.97 27.35 26.24
N LEU A 299 48.25 27.59 26.58
CA LEU A 299 49.27 26.55 26.60
C LEU A 299 49.02 25.57 27.77
N PHE A 300 48.63 26.08 28.94
CA PHE A 300 48.20 25.25 30.07
C PHE A 300 47.02 24.36 29.71
N PHE A 301 46.03 24.87 28.98
CA PHE A 301 44.87 24.09 28.51
C PHE A 301 45.26 23.00 27.49
N GLU A 302 46.20 23.25 26.58
CA GLU A 302 46.74 22.20 25.70
C GLU A 302 47.52 21.13 26.51
N ILE A 303 48.34 21.53 27.48
CA ILE A 303 49.08 20.61 28.36
C ILE A 303 48.11 19.75 29.18
N MET A 304 47.07 20.34 29.77
CA MET A 304 46.04 19.62 30.53
C MET A 304 45.28 18.63 29.64
N LYS A 305 44.83 19.05 28.44
CA LYS A 305 44.22 18.14 27.46
C LYS A 305 45.16 17.00 27.05
N MET A 306 46.45 17.28 26.86
CA MET A 306 47.45 16.27 26.54
C MET A 306 47.63 15.24 27.68
N LYS A 307 47.75 15.70 28.93
CA LYS A 307 47.90 14.81 30.11
C LYS A 307 46.65 13.97 30.33
N ILE A 308 45.47 14.58 30.32
CA ILE A 308 44.16 13.89 30.38
C ILE A 308 44.06 12.82 29.29
N ARG A 309 44.32 13.18 28.02
CA ARG A 309 44.27 12.26 26.87
C ARG A 309 45.27 11.11 27.00
N THR A 310 46.48 11.37 27.49
CA THR A 310 47.52 10.35 27.68
C THR A 310 47.09 9.33 28.74
N LEU A 311 46.58 9.81 29.89
CA LEU A 311 46.02 8.96 30.95
C LEU A 311 44.76 8.20 30.50
N SER A 312 43.91 8.84 29.70
CA SER A 312 42.74 8.20 29.08
C SER A 312 43.15 7.05 28.15
N ILE A 313 44.22 7.23 27.36
CA ILE A 313 44.74 6.22 26.45
C ILE A 313 45.36 5.04 27.22
N SER A 314 46.21 5.29 28.21
CA SER A 314 46.83 4.21 28.99
C SER A 314 45.79 3.41 29.78
N TYR A 315 44.86 4.09 30.47
CA TYR A 315 43.76 3.42 31.17
C TYR A 315 42.86 2.61 30.22
N SER A 316 42.55 3.15 29.03
CA SER A 316 41.79 2.42 28.00
C SER A 316 42.49 1.13 27.57
N ILE A 317 43.82 1.18 27.38
CA ILE A 317 44.61 0.02 26.93
C ILE A 317 44.64 -1.06 28.02
N GLU A 318 44.84 -0.66 29.28
CA GLU A 318 44.86 -1.58 30.42
C GLU A 318 43.51 -2.27 30.60
N LYS A 319 42.41 -1.51 30.67
CA LYS A 319 41.05 -2.09 30.81
C LYS A 319 40.73 -3.06 29.67
N ASN A 320 41.14 -2.73 28.44
CA ASN A 320 40.98 -3.60 27.26
C ASN A 320 41.87 -4.85 27.29
N ARG A 321 42.92 -4.91 28.12
CA ARG A 321 43.69 -6.13 28.38
C ARG A 321 42.97 -6.98 29.41
N GLU A 322 42.65 -6.41 30.56
CA GLU A 322 41.91 -7.08 31.65
C GLU A 322 40.63 -7.75 31.14
N ASP A 323 39.81 -7.03 30.36
CA ASP A 323 38.57 -7.56 29.77
C ASP A 323 38.82 -8.76 28.83
N ARG A 324 39.91 -8.77 28.06
CA ARG A 324 40.24 -9.89 27.16
C ARG A 324 40.73 -11.10 27.91
N GLU A 325 41.56 -10.89 28.94
CA GLU A 325 42.09 -11.96 29.77
C GLU A 325 40.95 -12.62 30.58
N HIS A 326 40.03 -11.82 31.13
CA HIS A 326 38.81 -12.32 31.78
C HIS A 326 37.88 -13.04 30.80
N THR A 327 37.66 -12.51 29.59
CA THR A 327 36.84 -13.18 28.56
C THR A 327 37.44 -14.52 28.13
N SER A 328 38.75 -14.59 27.86
CA SER A 328 39.41 -15.86 27.49
C SER A 328 39.43 -16.87 28.64
N LYS A 329 39.46 -16.40 29.88
CA LYS A 329 39.30 -17.26 31.07
C LYS A 329 37.87 -17.81 31.18
N LEU A 330 36.85 -16.97 30.94
CA LEU A 330 35.45 -17.38 30.89
C LEU A 330 35.18 -18.43 29.81
N GLU A 331 35.67 -18.22 28.59
CA GLU A 331 35.52 -19.16 27.47
C GLU A 331 36.08 -20.55 27.84
N LYS A 332 37.27 -20.60 28.47
CA LYS A 332 37.90 -21.84 28.96
C LYS A 332 37.17 -22.46 30.16
N GLU A 333 36.66 -21.66 31.10
CA GLU A 333 35.85 -22.14 32.22
C GLU A 333 34.55 -22.79 31.73
N VAL A 334 33.89 -22.19 30.72
CA VAL A 334 32.71 -22.76 30.07
C VAL A 334 33.05 -24.07 29.35
N GLU A 335 34.09 -24.08 28.50
CA GLU A 335 34.54 -25.29 27.78
C GLU A 335 34.87 -26.44 28.74
N GLN A 336 35.56 -26.18 29.85
CA GLN A 336 35.87 -27.19 30.86
C GLN A 336 34.60 -27.72 31.54
N LEU A 337 33.66 -26.85 31.90
CA LEU A 337 32.39 -27.25 32.53
C LEU A 337 31.48 -28.03 31.55
N GLU A 338 31.49 -27.71 30.25
CA GLU A 338 30.78 -28.48 29.22
C GLU A 338 31.37 -29.88 29.04
N ASN A 339 32.71 -30.00 29.03
CA ASN A 339 33.39 -31.30 28.98
C ASN A 339 33.14 -32.14 30.25
N ILE A 340 33.10 -31.53 31.43
CA ILE A 340 32.73 -32.23 32.67
C ILE A 340 31.25 -32.68 32.61
N MET A 341 30.36 -31.87 32.05
CA MET A 341 28.93 -32.18 31.91
C MET A 341 28.65 -33.27 30.86
N SER A 342 29.48 -33.39 29.82
CA SER A 342 29.38 -34.48 28.82
C SER A 342 29.96 -35.81 29.33
N MET A 343 30.96 -35.75 30.22
CA MET A 343 31.57 -36.93 30.84
C MET A 343 30.84 -37.43 32.11
N SER A 344 30.02 -36.59 32.77
CA SER A 344 29.40 -36.91 34.06
C SER A 344 27.91 -36.57 34.12
N MET A 345 27.06 -37.59 34.30
CA MET A 345 25.62 -37.40 34.34
C MET A 345 25.14 -36.69 35.61
N LYS A 346 24.47 -35.53 35.42
CA LYS A 346 23.53 -34.89 36.37
C LYS A 346 24.13 -34.39 37.70
N SER A 347 25.32 -33.79 37.68
CA SER A 347 25.71 -32.88 38.77
C SER A 347 24.98 -31.54 38.64
N VAL A 348 23.91 -31.35 39.41
CA VAL A 348 23.08 -30.12 39.42
C VAL A 348 23.92 -28.87 39.70
N ASN A 349 24.95 -28.99 40.55
CA ASN A 349 25.84 -27.89 40.90
C ASN A 349 26.74 -27.47 39.71
N VAL A 350 27.24 -28.44 38.94
CA VAL A 350 28.00 -28.16 37.69
C VAL A 350 27.09 -27.49 36.66
N GLN A 351 25.84 -27.96 36.52
CA GLN A 351 24.86 -27.36 35.60
C GLN A 351 24.51 -25.91 35.97
N ALA A 352 24.31 -25.61 37.26
CA ALA A 352 24.07 -24.25 37.74
C ALA A 352 25.29 -23.34 37.51
N THR A 353 26.50 -23.83 37.82
CA THR A 353 27.76 -23.10 37.59
C THR A 353 27.99 -22.80 36.11
N LEU A 354 27.76 -23.78 35.24
CA LEU A 354 27.85 -23.64 33.78
C LEU A 354 26.85 -22.61 33.24
N HIS A 355 25.60 -22.62 33.73
CA HIS A 355 24.59 -21.64 33.33
C HIS A 355 24.97 -20.22 33.74
N GLY A 356 25.43 -20.01 34.99
CA GLY A 356 25.92 -18.71 35.46
C GLY A 356 27.12 -18.21 34.66
N LYS A 357 28.07 -19.09 34.33
CA LYS A 357 29.25 -18.75 33.51
C LYS A 357 28.90 -18.41 32.06
N LYS A 358 27.92 -19.09 31.47
CA LYS A 358 27.38 -18.73 30.15
C LYS A 358 26.66 -17.37 30.16
N LEU A 359 25.90 -17.06 31.21
CA LEU A 359 25.26 -15.76 31.36
C LEU A 359 26.28 -14.62 31.54
N GLU A 360 27.37 -14.85 32.30
CA GLU A 360 28.49 -13.90 32.43
C GLU A 360 29.14 -13.60 31.06
N LEU A 361 29.33 -14.63 30.23
CA LEU A 361 29.86 -14.52 28.87
C LEU A 361 28.87 -13.84 27.90
N GLU A 362 27.58 -14.10 28.03
CA GLU A 362 26.51 -13.46 27.24
C GLU A 362 26.42 -11.95 27.52
N ASN A 363 26.47 -11.54 28.80
CA ASN A 363 26.53 -10.14 29.20
C ASN A 363 27.77 -9.41 28.63
N LYS A 364 28.95 -10.06 28.61
CA LYS A 364 30.16 -9.53 27.96
C LYS A 364 30.02 -9.44 26.44
N ARG A 365 29.27 -10.35 25.81
CA ARG A 365 28.93 -10.30 24.39
C ARG A 365 27.99 -9.15 24.05
N GLU A 366 27.02 -8.87 24.91
CA GLU A 366 26.05 -7.79 24.73
C GLU A 366 26.68 -6.40 24.80
N GLN A 367 27.58 -6.15 25.76
CA GLN A 367 28.37 -4.91 25.83
C GLN A 367 29.20 -4.65 24.55
N LYS A 368 29.70 -5.72 23.92
CA LYS A 368 30.44 -5.64 22.64
C LYS A 368 29.51 -5.35 21.45
N ILE A 369 28.25 -5.79 21.52
CA ILE A 369 27.18 -5.51 20.55
C ILE A 369 26.70 -4.05 20.64
N GLU A 370 26.43 -3.55 21.84
CA GLU A 370 26.10 -2.12 22.09
C GLU A 370 27.15 -1.20 21.44
N GLY A 371 28.44 -1.53 21.63
CA GLY A 371 29.54 -0.79 21.02
C GLY A 371 29.61 -0.86 19.49
N LEU A 372 29.15 -1.95 18.86
CA LEU A 372 29.05 -2.07 17.39
C LEU A 372 27.91 -1.20 16.86
N LEU A 373 26.73 -1.30 17.48
CA LEU A 373 25.54 -0.50 17.14
C LEU A 373 25.85 0.99 17.21
N LEU A 374 26.44 1.47 18.30
CA LEU A 374 26.84 2.88 18.49
C LEU A 374 27.81 3.39 17.41
N ARG A 375 28.68 2.53 16.87
CA ARG A 375 29.62 2.89 15.78
C ARG A 375 28.98 2.86 14.40
N SER A 376 27.94 2.05 14.18
CA SER A 376 27.18 2.00 12.93
C SER A 376 26.45 3.31 12.62
N ARG A 377 26.10 4.09 13.66
CA ARG A 377 25.28 5.31 13.58
C ARG A 377 23.87 5.10 12.98
N ALA A 378 23.36 3.87 12.97
CA ALA A 378 21.92 3.65 12.85
C ALA A 378 21.21 4.28 14.05
N ASN A 379 20.13 5.01 13.80
CA ASN A 379 19.38 5.79 14.80
C ASN A 379 17.91 5.35 14.69
N TRP A 380 17.32 4.90 15.79
CA TRP A 380 15.88 4.66 16.00
C TRP A 380 15.14 3.75 15.00
N HIS A 381 15.37 2.44 15.11
CA HIS A 381 14.27 1.49 15.27
C HIS A 381 14.38 0.82 16.66
N GLU A 382 14.63 1.67 17.67
CA GLU A 382 15.57 1.35 18.75
C GLU A 382 15.10 0.32 19.79
N ASN A 383 16.08 -0.32 20.41
CA ASN A 383 15.96 -1.37 21.43
C ASN A 383 15.27 -2.68 21.00
N GLY A 384 14.89 -2.85 19.73
CA GLY A 384 14.22 -4.05 19.21
C GLY A 384 15.12 -5.14 18.60
N GLU A 385 16.11 -4.77 17.79
CA GLU A 385 16.88 -5.76 17.00
C GLU A 385 18.25 -6.12 17.58
N LYS A 386 18.58 -7.42 17.53
CA LYS A 386 19.93 -7.94 17.86
C LYS A 386 20.92 -7.64 16.73
N CYS A 387 22.22 -7.71 17.02
CA CYS A 387 23.32 -7.51 16.06
C CYS A 387 23.29 -8.52 14.90
N SER A 388 22.55 -8.17 13.84
CA SER A 388 22.41 -8.88 12.58
C SER A 388 23.55 -8.57 11.59
N GLN A 389 23.59 -9.32 10.49
CA GLN A 389 24.50 -9.11 9.35
C GLN A 389 24.38 -7.68 8.78
N TYR A 390 23.18 -7.07 8.84
CA TYR A 390 22.91 -5.70 8.40
C TYR A 390 23.77 -4.67 9.15
N PHE A 391 23.84 -4.70 10.49
CA PHE A 391 24.66 -3.75 11.24
C PHE A 391 26.16 -3.91 10.94
N CYS A 392 26.62 -5.14 10.68
CA CYS A 392 28.00 -5.42 10.27
C CYS A 392 28.31 -4.85 8.87
N LYS A 393 27.38 -4.98 7.91
CA LYS A 393 27.48 -4.31 6.61
C LYS A 393 27.42 -2.78 6.75
N LEU A 394 26.54 -2.26 7.61
CA LEU A 394 26.38 -0.82 7.81
C LEU A 394 27.61 -0.19 8.49
N GLU A 395 28.28 -0.85 9.45
CA GLU A 395 29.56 -0.37 9.99
C GLU A 395 30.66 -0.39 8.91
N LYS A 396 30.72 -1.44 8.07
CA LYS A 396 31.62 -1.50 6.90
C LYS A 396 31.36 -0.36 5.91
N SER A 397 30.12 -0.19 5.45
CA SER A 397 29.69 0.88 4.54
C SER A 397 30.02 2.26 5.11
N ASN A 398 29.74 2.48 6.41
CA ASN A 398 30.11 3.70 7.11
C ASN A 398 31.63 3.88 7.29
N PHE A 399 32.45 2.83 7.22
CA PHE A 399 33.91 2.95 7.20
C PHE A 399 34.42 3.30 5.80
N ILE A 400 33.91 2.62 4.76
CA ILE A 400 34.24 2.86 3.34
C ILE A 400 33.92 4.30 2.95
N LYS A 401 32.70 4.76 3.22
CA LYS A 401 32.25 6.14 2.98
C LYS A 401 32.99 7.22 3.80
N LYS A 402 33.93 6.83 4.66
CA LYS A 402 34.82 7.71 5.44
C LYS A 402 36.31 7.48 5.15
N THR A 403 36.63 6.64 4.17
CA THR A 403 37.99 6.26 3.78
C THR A 403 38.27 6.78 2.39
N MET A 404 39.06 7.86 2.30
CA MET A 404 39.60 8.32 1.02
C MET A 404 40.71 7.35 0.61
N ALA A 405 40.45 6.53 -0.42
CA ALA A 405 41.38 5.51 -0.86
C ALA A 405 42.56 6.11 -1.66
N GLU A 406 42.24 7.03 -2.56
CA GLU A 406 43.17 7.72 -3.46
C GLU A 406 42.77 9.20 -3.55
N LEU A 407 43.74 10.08 -3.85
CA LEU A 407 43.52 11.51 -4.03
C LEU A 407 44.17 11.92 -5.35
N ILE A 408 43.42 12.68 -6.14
CA ILE A 408 43.74 13.03 -7.53
C ILE A 408 43.76 14.56 -7.62
N ASP A 409 44.68 15.13 -8.40
CA ASP A 409 44.71 16.57 -8.66
C ASP A 409 43.75 17.00 -9.79
N ASP A 410 43.68 18.31 -10.07
CA ASP A 410 42.84 18.87 -11.14
C ASP A 410 43.36 18.54 -12.57
N GLN A 411 44.29 17.59 -12.73
CA GLN A 411 44.84 17.08 -14.00
C GLN A 411 44.72 15.54 -14.13
N ASP A 412 43.91 14.90 -13.28
CA ASP A 412 43.76 13.44 -13.16
C ASP A 412 45.05 12.68 -12.75
N ILE A 413 46.00 13.36 -12.07
CA ILE A 413 47.26 12.76 -11.60
C ILE A 413 47.13 12.34 -10.12
N TYR A 414 47.61 11.13 -9.80
CA TYR A 414 47.62 10.58 -8.43
C TYR A 414 48.58 11.36 -7.52
N VAL A 415 48.05 11.90 -6.42
CA VAL A 415 48.84 12.61 -5.40
C VAL A 415 49.43 11.60 -4.41
N GLU A 416 50.77 11.52 -4.36
CA GLU A 416 51.46 10.59 -3.47
C GLU A 416 51.19 10.92 -1.98
N PRO A 417 50.96 9.92 -1.09
CA PRO A 417 50.56 10.18 0.31
C PRO A 417 51.50 11.06 1.14
N SER A 418 52.76 11.22 0.70
CA SER A 418 53.76 12.14 1.26
C SER A 418 53.31 13.61 1.26
N TYR A 419 52.51 14.04 0.27
CA TYR A 419 52.05 15.42 0.12
C TYR A 419 50.74 15.74 0.87
N LEU A 420 50.02 14.73 1.39
CA LEU A 420 48.67 14.89 1.95
C LEU A 420 48.60 15.92 3.09
N LEU A 421 49.63 16.03 3.93
CA LEU A 421 49.60 16.97 5.06
C LEU A 421 49.72 18.45 4.60
N ALA A 422 50.48 18.71 3.54
CA ALA A 422 50.63 20.04 2.97
C ALA A 422 49.40 20.43 2.13
N PHE A 423 48.91 19.52 1.28
CA PHE A 423 47.75 19.76 0.41
C PHE A 423 46.47 20.03 1.22
N ASN A 424 46.25 19.31 2.33
CA ASN A 424 45.13 19.58 3.22
C ASN A 424 45.18 20.99 3.84
N LEU A 425 46.35 21.45 4.28
CA LEU A 425 46.51 22.77 4.91
C LEU A 425 46.42 23.95 3.93
N HIS A 426 46.84 23.79 2.68
CA HIS A 426 46.97 24.91 1.73
C HIS A 426 45.96 24.93 0.58
N VAL A 427 45.38 23.79 0.20
CA VAL A 427 44.46 23.70 -0.95
C VAL A 427 43.06 23.26 -0.53
N PHE A 428 42.94 22.19 0.24
CA PHE A 428 41.63 21.61 0.56
C PHE A 428 40.79 22.51 1.49
N ILE A 429 41.37 23.03 2.59
CA ILE A 429 40.63 23.89 3.53
C ILE A 429 40.10 25.18 2.86
N PRO A 430 40.90 25.94 2.08
CA PRO A 430 40.38 27.09 1.34
C PRO A 430 39.32 26.74 0.28
N ARG A 431 39.48 25.62 -0.44
CA ARG A 431 38.51 25.17 -1.46
C ARG A 431 37.18 24.81 -0.83
N ALA A 432 37.18 24.01 0.23
CA ALA A 432 35.97 23.65 0.98
C ALA A 432 35.27 24.88 1.61
N ALA A 433 36.03 25.88 2.07
CA ALA A 433 35.46 27.13 2.58
C ALA A 433 34.78 27.97 1.48
N ASN A 434 35.33 27.98 0.26
CA ASN A 434 34.71 28.64 -0.89
C ASN A 434 33.47 27.88 -1.39
N GLU A 435 33.52 26.55 -1.45
CA GLU A 435 32.38 25.70 -1.81
C GLU A 435 31.23 25.85 -0.81
N PHE A 436 31.51 25.88 0.50
CA PHE A 436 30.52 26.19 1.54
C PHE A 436 29.86 27.56 1.32
N LYS A 437 30.65 28.58 0.99
CA LYS A 437 30.16 29.95 0.76
C LYS A 437 29.32 30.10 -0.52
N ALA A 438 29.61 29.29 -1.55
CA ALA A 438 28.75 29.18 -2.72
C ALA A 438 27.40 28.52 -2.37
N LEU A 439 27.44 27.43 -1.58
CA LEU A 439 26.25 26.71 -1.13
C LEU A 439 25.35 27.57 -0.21
N GLU A 440 25.95 28.43 0.61
CA GLU A 440 25.24 29.42 1.45
C GLU A 440 24.51 30.47 0.59
N SER A 441 25.15 30.97 -0.48
CA SER A 441 24.52 31.84 -1.48
C SER A 441 23.35 31.15 -2.18
N ASP A 442 23.51 29.89 -2.60
CA ASP A 442 22.44 29.14 -3.26
C ASP A 442 21.28 28.78 -2.33
N HIS A 443 21.55 28.52 -1.04
CA HIS A 443 20.51 28.37 -0.03
C HIS A 443 19.65 29.66 0.09
N GLU A 444 20.30 30.82 0.19
CA GLU A 444 19.60 32.12 0.28
C GLU A 444 18.83 32.44 -1.03
N ASN A 445 19.33 32.01 -2.18
CA ASN A 445 18.60 32.10 -3.46
C ASN A 445 17.38 31.14 -3.53
N LEU A 446 17.49 29.92 -3.00
CA LEU A 446 16.36 28.99 -2.87
C LEU A 446 15.29 29.51 -1.91
N LYS A 447 15.71 30.09 -0.77
CA LYS A 447 14.84 30.70 0.24
C LYS A 447 14.02 31.86 -0.36
N LYS A 448 14.65 32.76 -1.14
CA LYS A 448 13.95 33.81 -1.90
C LYS A 448 12.92 33.24 -2.90
N LYS A 449 13.27 32.16 -3.64
CA LYS A 449 12.35 31.46 -4.55
C LYS A 449 11.17 30.83 -3.79
N LEU A 450 11.41 30.25 -2.61
CA LEU A 450 10.39 29.66 -1.74
C LEU A 450 9.42 30.71 -1.21
N ASP A 451 9.89 31.86 -0.74
CA ASP A 451 9.02 32.91 -0.22
C ASP A 451 8.22 33.61 -1.34
N ALA A 452 8.78 33.72 -2.54
CA ALA A 452 8.03 34.10 -3.75
C ALA A 452 6.99 33.04 -4.17
N ALA A 453 7.22 31.75 -3.90
CA ALA A 453 6.23 30.68 -4.12
C ALA A 453 5.10 30.71 -3.06
N LYS A 454 5.43 30.87 -1.77
CA LYS A 454 4.44 31.09 -0.68
C LYS A 454 3.54 32.29 -1.00
N SER A 455 4.12 33.39 -1.46
CA SER A 455 3.39 34.60 -1.84
C SER A 455 2.40 34.35 -2.97
N ARG A 456 2.82 33.65 -4.05
CA ARG A 456 1.92 33.24 -5.15
C ARG A 456 0.81 32.30 -4.68
N ASN A 457 1.13 31.30 -3.86
CA ASN A 457 0.12 30.39 -3.31
C ASN A 457 -0.89 31.11 -2.41
N SER A 458 -0.49 32.16 -1.70
CA SER A 458 -1.41 33.03 -0.93
C SER A 458 -2.38 33.81 -1.83
N VAL A 459 -1.92 34.29 -3.00
CA VAL A 459 -2.79 34.95 -4.00
C VAL A 459 -3.76 33.92 -4.62
N LEU A 460 -3.24 32.80 -5.13
CA LEU A 460 -4.06 31.72 -5.70
C LEU A 460 -5.12 31.20 -4.72
N SER A 461 -4.80 31.10 -3.43
CA SER A 461 -5.76 30.70 -2.38
C SER A 461 -6.90 31.71 -2.19
N LYS A 462 -6.63 33.02 -2.39
CA LYS A 462 -7.66 34.07 -2.36
C LYS A 462 -8.53 34.04 -3.61
N GLU A 463 -7.93 33.79 -4.78
CA GLU A 463 -8.65 33.64 -6.05
C GLU A 463 -9.57 32.42 -6.01
N ILE A 464 -9.08 31.25 -5.56
CA ILE A 464 -9.89 30.04 -5.35
C ILE A 464 -11.05 30.32 -4.38
N LYS A 465 -10.83 31.09 -3.31
CA LYS A 465 -11.90 31.48 -2.38
C LYS A 465 -12.95 32.39 -3.06
N SER A 466 -12.50 33.32 -3.92
CA SER A 466 -13.38 34.18 -4.72
C SER A 466 -14.23 33.36 -5.71
N PHE A 467 -13.60 32.49 -6.49
CA PHE A 467 -14.31 31.60 -7.43
C PHE A 467 -15.29 30.66 -6.72
N LYS A 468 -14.93 30.12 -5.54
CA LYS A 468 -15.86 29.32 -4.73
C LYS A 468 -17.08 30.12 -4.29
N GLN A 469 -16.91 31.39 -3.92
CA GLN A 469 -18.03 32.27 -3.56
C GLN A 469 -18.91 32.61 -4.78
N GLN A 470 -18.32 32.91 -5.94
CA GLN A 470 -19.06 33.12 -7.19
C GLN A 470 -19.85 31.87 -7.61
N MET A 471 -19.23 30.69 -7.53
CA MET A 471 -19.88 29.41 -7.82
C MET A 471 -21.03 29.13 -6.85
N GLN A 472 -20.89 29.45 -5.57
CA GLN A 472 -21.98 29.35 -4.59
C GLN A 472 -23.15 30.29 -4.94
N THR A 473 -22.89 31.51 -5.40
CA THR A 473 -23.94 32.41 -5.90
C THR A 473 -24.62 31.88 -7.16
N MET A 474 -23.90 31.21 -8.06
CA MET A 474 -24.52 30.57 -9.23
C MET A 474 -25.40 29.37 -8.84
N VAL A 475 -24.98 28.55 -7.87
CA VAL A 475 -25.80 27.44 -7.34
C VAL A 475 -27.10 27.98 -6.71
N GLN A 476 -27.03 29.07 -5.93
CA GLN A 476 -28.23 29.70 -5.36
C GLN A 476 -29.17 30.25 -6.43
N LYS A 477 -28.65 30.80 -7.54
CA LYS A 477 -29.49 31.19 -8.68
C LYS A 477 -30.19 29.99 -9.32
N GLY A 478 -29.45 28.90 -9.58
CA GLY A 478 -30.04 27.67 -10.10
C GLY A 478 -31.17 27.13 -9.21
N GLN A 479 -31.01 27.19 -7.89
CA GLN A 479 -32.09 26.81 -6.96
C GLN A 479 -33.33 27.71 -7.07
N HIS A 480 -33.17 29.02 -7.26
CA HIS A 480 -34.30 29.93 -7.49
C HIS A 480 -34.93 29.77 -8.89
N ASP A 481 -34.13 29.40 -9.90
CA ASP A 481 -34.63 29.04 -11.23
C ASP A 481 -35.43 27.71 -11.18
N ASP A 482 -34.98 26.72 -10.39
CA ASP A 482 -35.70 25.48 -10.11
C ASP A 482 -37.01 25.72 -9.33
N GLU A 483 -36.99 26.56 -8.29
CA GLU A 483 -38.19 27.01 -7.54
C GLU A 483 -39.21 27.69 -8.46
N LEU A 484 -38.75 28.50 -9.43
CA LEU A 484 -39.60 29.13 -10.43
C LEU A 484 -40.18 28.12 -11.42
N ILE A 485 -39.41 27.11 -11.84
CA ILE A 485 -39.88 26.02 -12.69
C ILE A 485 -40.96 25.19 -11.95
N GLU A 486 -40.75 24.85 -10.67
CA GLU A 486 -41.75 24.14 -9.87
C GLU A 486 -43.04 24.95 -9.74
N ALA A 487 -42.95 26.25 -9.44
CA ALA A 487 -44.11 27.13 -9.36
C ALA A 487 -44.90 27.21 -10.70
N LEU A 488 -44.19 27.29 -11.83
CA LEU A 488 -44.79 27.30 -13.17
C LEU A 488 -45.44 25.94 -13.52
N MET A 489 -44.80 24.82 -13.18
CA MET A 489 -45.37 23.48 -13.36
C MET A 489 -46.62 23.27 -12.50
N LEU A 490 -46.62 23.79 -11.26
CA LEU A 490 -47.76 23.71 -10.35
C LEU A 490 -48.94 24.58 -10.87
N GLN A 491 -48.65 25.76 -11.44
CA GLN A 491 -49.65 26.58 -12.12
C GLN A 491 -50.19 25.90 -13.41
N GLN A 492 -49.34 25.22 -14.18
CA GLN A 492 -49.75 24.44 -15.34
C GLN A 492 -50.66 23.26 -14.95
N ALA A 493 -50.34 22.56 -13.86
CA ALA A 493 -51.19 21.48 -13.34
C ALA A 493 -52.55 21.99 -12.84
N GLN A 494 -52.60 23.17 -12.21
CA GLN A 494 -53.87 23.82 -11.85
C GLN A 494 -54.70 24.19 -13.09
N LEU A 495 -54.08 24.72 -14.15
CA LEU A 495 -54.75 25.02 -15.42
C LEU A 495 -55.29 23.75 -16.10
N GLN A 496 -54.52 22.66 -16.13
CA GLN A 496 -54.99 21.36 -16.62
C GLN A 496 -56.19 20.85 -15.81
N LYS A 497 -56.14 20.92 -14.48
CA LYS A 497 -57.25 20.49 -13.61
C LYS A 497 -58.51 21.33 -13.78
N MET A 498 -58.39 22.65 -14.00
CA MET A 498 -59.55 23.48 -14.34
C MET A 498 -60.13 23.12 -15.73
N LEU A 499 -59.28 22.79 -16.71
CA LEU A 499 -59.72 22.33 -18.03
C LEU A 499 -60.48 21.00 -17.93
N GLU A 500 -59.98 20.08 -17.10
CA GLU A 500 -60.59 18.78 -16.81
C GLU A 500 -61.95 18.93 -16.13
N GLN A 501 -62.05 19.74 -15.08
CA GLN A 501 -63.33 20.10 -14.43
C GLN A 501 -64.32 20.81 -15.38
N THR A 502 -63.82 21.58 -16.35
CA THR A 502 -64.62 22.20 -17.41
C THR A 502 -65.13 21.17 -18.42
N SER A 503 -64.40 20.07 -18.63
CA SER A 503 -64.85 18.94 -19.44
C SER A 503 -65.88 18.06 -18.71
N GLU A 504 -65.70 17.82 -17.41
CA GLU A 504 -66.67 17.08 -16.58
C GLU A 504 -68.00 17.82 -16.41
N THR A 505 -67.98 19.15 -16.25
CA THR A 505 -69.22 19.96 -16.22
C THR A 505 -69.93 20.01 -17.57
N LYS A 506 -69.20 19.93 -18.69
CA LYS A 506 -69.80 19.72 -20.02
C LYS A 506 -70.46 18.34 -20.15
N THR A 507 -69.80 17.26 -19.75
CA THR A 507 -70.41 15.92 -19.87
C THR A 507 -71.62 15.75 -18.94
N LEU A 508 -71.63 16.35 -17.75
CA LEU A 508 -72.81 16.38 -16.88
C LEU A 508 -74.00 17.11 -17.55
N THR A 509 -73.76 18.26 -18.19
CA THR A 509 -74.82 19.03 -18.86
C THR A 509 -75.32 18.37 -20.15
N GLU A 510 -74.48 17.61 -20.86
CA GLU A 510 -74.92 16.76 -21.98
C GLU A 510 -75.74 15.54 -21.54
N VAL A 511 -75.55 15.02 -20.31
CA VAL A 511 -76.37 13.93 -19.76
C VAL A 511 -77.75 14.43 -19.30
N ASP A 512 -77.80 15.48 -18.49
CA ASP A 512 -79.06 16.07 -17.99
C ASP A 512 -79.98 16.56 -19.14
N SER A 513 -79.40 17.15 -20.18
CA SER A 513 -80.16 17.53 -21.39
C SER A 513 -80.67 16.33 -22.18
N ARG A 514 -79.91 15.21 -22.27
CA ARG A 514 -80.37 13.96 -22.87
C ARG A 514 -81.52 13.30 -22.10
N GLU A 515 -81.54 13.38 -20.78
CA GLU A 515 -82.66 12.83 -19.99
C GLU A 515 -83.94 13.67 -20.13
N LYS A 516 -83.81 15.00 -20.16
CA LYS A 516 -84.95 15.91 -20.44
C LYS A 516 -85.58 15.67 -21.81
N VAL A 517 -84.77 15.39 -22.84
CA VAL A 517 -85.27 14.98 -24.16
C VAL A 517 -86.04 13.66 -24.08
N LYS A 518 -85.52 12.63 -23.40
CA LYS A 518 -86.22 11.34 -23.22
C LYS A 518 -87.57 11.49 -22.51
N GLN A 519 -87.66 12.33 -21.48
CA GLN A 519 -88.93 12.59 -20.78
C GLN A 519 -89.96 13.28 -21.68
N MET A 520 -89.54 14.22 -22.54
CA MET A 520 -90.44 14.84 -23.52
C MET A 520 -90.91 13.87 -24.61
N GLU A 521 -90.04 12.96 -25.08
CA GLU A 521 -90.39 11.91 -26.05
C GLU A 521 -91.45 10.95 -25.47
N MET A 522 -91.28 10.51 -24.23
CA MET A 522 -92.24 9.67 -23.50
C MET A 522 -93.61 10.36 -23.33
N LYS A 523 -93.62 11.66 -22.98
CA LYS A 523 -94.86 12.43 -22.82
C LYS A 523 -95.62 12.55 -24.15
N LYS A 524 -94.92 12.90 -25.23
CA LYS A 524 -95.47 12.97 -26.59
C LYS A 524 -96.09 11.64 -27.04
N GLN A 525 -95.53 10.51 -26.64
CA GLN A 525 -96.10 9.18 -26.93
C GLN A 525 -97.38 8.90 -26.12
N HIS A 526 -97.44 9.34 -24.86
CA HIS A 526 -98.65 9.25 -24.03
C HIS A 526 -99.79 10.13 -24.59
N ASP A 527 -99.50 11.38 -24.94
CA ASP A 527 -100.47 12.32 -25.50
C ASP A 527 -101.05 11.81 -26.84
N ASN A 528 -100.21 11.18 -27.69
CA ASN A 528 -100.66 10.51 -28.91
C ASN A 528 -101.63 9.35 -28.65
N ASN A 529 -101.39 8.55 -27.61
CA ASN A 529 -102.28 7.44 -27.24
C ASN A 529 -103.63 7.96 -26.72
N ILE A 530 -103.65 9.07 -25.99
CA ILE A 530 -104.90 9.74 -25.58
C ILE A 530 -105.66 10.25 -26.82
N VAL A 531 -104.98 10.88 -27.79
CA VAL A 531 -105.60 11.33 -29.04
C VAL A 531 -106.17 10.16 -29.87
N GLN A 532 -105.49 9.00 -29.90
CA GLN A 532 -106.02 7.77 -30.52
C GLN A 532 -107.29 7.29 -29.81
N GLN A 533 -107.28 7.20 -28.48
CA GLN A 533 -108.46 6.79 -27.71
C GLN A 533 -109.63 7.78 -27.87
N LEU A 534 -109.36 9.08 -27.86
CA LEU A 534 -110.40 10.10 -28.10
C LEU A 534 -110.99 10.00 -29.50
N LYS A 535 -110.21 9.66 -30.54
CA LYS A 535 -110.74 9.39 -31.88
C LYS A 535 -111.63 8.15 -31.93
N ILE A 536 -111.26 7.08 -31.23
CA ILE A 536 -112.11 5.87 -31.11
C ILE A 536 -113.41 6.22 -30.39
N ILE A 537 -113.35 6.94 -29.27
CA ILE A 537 -114.53 7.38 -28.51
C ILE A 537 -115.40 8.31 -29.35
N VAL A 538 -114.83 9.23 -30.14
CA VAL A 538 -115.61 10.08 -31.07
C VAL A 538 -116.29 9.23 -32.14
N ALA A 539 -115.60 8.27 -32.78
CA ALA A 539 -116.22 7.39 -33.77
C ALA A 539 -117.30 6.47 -33.17
N GLU A 540 -117.12 5.98 -31.94
CA GLU A 540 -118.17 5.27 -31.18
C GLU A 540 -119.34 6.20 -30.84
N LYS A 541 -119.10 7.47 -30.54
CA LYS A 541 -120.16 8.45 -30.26
C LYS A 541 -120.88 8.89 -31.53
N GLU A 542 -120.20 9.04 -32.66
CA GLU A 542 -120.79 9.34 -33.96
C GLU A 542 -121.63 8.16 -34.48
N THR A 543 -121.13 6.92 -34.39
CA THR A 543 -121.94 5.73 -34.71
C THR A 543 -123.10 5.54 -33.73
N LYS A 544 -122.94 5.88 -32.45
CA LYS A 544 -124.03 5.86 -31.47
C LYS A 544 -125.01 7.03 -31.62
N VAL A 545 -124.58 8.17 -32.16
CA VAL A 545 -125.45 9.26 -32.61
C VAL A 545 -126.18 8.85 -33.89
N HIS A 546 -125.55 8.20 -34.85
CA HIS A 546 -126.24 7.66 -36.03
C HIS A 546 -127.27 6.59 -35.64
N ALA A 547 -126.91 5.69 -34.73
CA ALA A 547 -127.84 4.73 -34.15
C ALA A 547 -128.96 5.43 -33.38
N LEU A 548 -128.67 6.48 -32.60
CA LEU A 548 -129.68 7.31 -31.93
C LEU A 548 -130.47 8.20 -32.92
N GLU A 549 -130.00 8.46 -34.14
CA GLU A 549 -130.70 9.20 -35.18
C GLU A 549 -131.62 8.29 -36.00
N ASP A 550 -131.23 7.03 -36.22
CA ASP A 550 -132.12 6.02 -36.79
C ASP A 550 -133.11 5.51 -35.73
N GLU A 551 -132.68 5.42 -34.47
CA GLU A 551 -133.58 5.33 -33.32
C GLU A 551 -134.40 6.62 -33.19
N ILE A 552 -133.96 7.82 -33.57
CA ILE A 552 -134.81 9.03 -33.64
C ILE A 552 -135.66 9.12 -34.92
N LYS A 553 -135.36 8.36 -35.97
CA LYS A 553 -136.29 8.14 -37.10
C LYS A 553 -137.36 7.12 -36.69
N GLN A 554 -136.99 6.07 -35.94
CA GLN A 554 -137.95 5.15 -35.30
C GLN A 554 -138.59 5.74 -34.02
N LEU A 555 -138.06 6.81 -33.44
CA LEU A 555 -138.69 7.63 -32.40
C LEU A 555 -139.36 8.89 -33.00
N LYS A 556 -139.28 9.09 -34.32
CA LYS A 556 -140.27 9.82 -35.13
C LYS A 556 -141.36 8.88 -35.65
N LEU A 557 -141.08 7.58 -35.75
CA LEU A 557 -142.09 6.52 -35.61
C LEU A 557 -142.59 6.35 -34.16
N ASN A 558 -141.93 6.97 -33.16
CA ASN A 558 -142.52 7.43 -31.89
C ASN A 558 -142.78 8.96 -31.84
N HIS A 559 -142.91 9.67 -32.96
CA HIS A 559 -143.77 10.87 -33.06
C HIS A 559 -145.13 10.54 -33.71
N LEU A 560 -145.28 9.30 -34.16
CA LEU A 560 -146.41 8.48 -33.74
C LEU A 560 -146.56 8.37 -32.18
N GLN A 561 -145.81 9.14 -31.34
CA GLN A 561 -145.99 9.40 -29.88
C GLN A 561 -145.59 10.82 -29.27
N LYS A 562 -144.33 11.36 -29.28
CA LYS A 562 -143.81 12.53 -28.46
C LYS A 562 -142.71 13.44 -29.11
N ALA A 563 -142.38 14.64 -28.54
CA ALA A 563 -141.34 15.61 -29.01
C ALA A 563 -140.93 16.79 -28.03
N GLN A 564 -140.01 17.71 -28.46
CA GLN A 564 -139.79 19.19 -28.13
C GLN A 564 -138.66 19.75 -27.15
N MET A 565 -138.11 20.96 -27.48
CA MET A 565 -137.39 22.09 -26.72
C MET A 565 -135.82 22.25 -26.56
N GLU A 566 -135.27 23.51 -26.39
CA GLU A 566 -133.82 23.94 -26.58
C GLU A 566 -133.33 25.38 -26.05
N ASN A 567 -131.99 25.59 -25.81
CA ASN A 567 -131.04 26.78 -26.04
C ASN A 567 -130.77 28.07 -25.12
N ALA A 568 -129.54 28.68 -25.26
CA ALA A 568 -129.01 30.11 -25.13
C ALA A 568 -128.61 30.80 -23.74
N ASN A 569 -127.80 31.92 -23.53
CA ASN A 569 -126.76 32.74 -24.28
C ASN A 569 -125.96 33.90 -23.49
N MET A 570 -124.82 34.44 -24.03
CA MET A 570 -124.29 35.89 -24.08
C MET A 570 -123.38 36.71 -23.04
N ILE A 571 -122.99 37.97 -23.41
CA ILE A 571 -121.86 38.90 -22.97
C ILE A 571 -122.34 40.33 -22.52
N PHE A 572 -121.59 41.13 -21.72
CA PHE A 572 -121.66 42.63 -21.72
C PHE A 572 -120.40 43.42 -21.18
N GLN A 573 -120.39 44.76 -21.27
CA GLN A 573 -119.32 45.77 -20.94
C GLN A 573 -119.91 46.94 -20.08
N PRO A 574 -119.26 48.08 -19.72
CA PRO A 574 -117.84 48.49 -19.57
C PRO A 574 -117.55 49.29 -18.25
N SER A 575 -116.41 50.02 -18.21
CA SER A 575 -116.18 51.31 -17.48
C SER A 575 -115.89 51.37 -15.96
N ASN A 576 -114.63 51.78 -15.65
CA ASN A 576 -114.25 53.08 -15.03
C ASN A 576 -114.75 53.46 -13.60
N ARG A 577 -114.26 54.52 -12.93
CA ARG A 577 -113.40 55.67 -13.34
C ARG A 577 -112.47 56.06 -12.16
N PRO A 578 -111.19 56.41 -12.36
CA PRO A 578 -110.15 55.39 -12.60
C PRO A 578 -108.78 55.60 -11.88
N GLN A 579 -107.93 54.61 -11.63
CA GLN A 579 -108.15 53.17 -11.33
C GLN A 579 -106.83 52.45 -10.91
N SER A 580 -106.90 51.49 -9.96
CA SER A 580 -106.04 50.27 -9.78
C SER A 580 -104.49 50.37 -9.64
N THR A 581 -103.76 49.57 -8.85
CA THR A 581 -104.01 48.55 -7.78
C THR A 581 -102.67 48.38 -7.00
N ASN A 582 -102.62 48.27 -5.66
CA ASN A 582 -102.75 47.06 -4.81
C ASN A 582 -101.76 45.92 -5.15
N GLU A 583 -101.22 45.10 -4.24
CA GLU A 583 -101.00 45.06 -2.77
C GLU A 583 -100.42 43.65 -2.45
N ASN A 584 -99.60 43.51 -1.38
CA ASN A 584 -99.52 42.35 -0.44
C ASN A 584 -99.37 40.90 -1.05
N VAL A 585 -99.09 39.76 -0.37
CA VAL A 585 -99.21 39.30 1.03
C VAL A 585 -100.68 39.08 1.44
N GLU A 586 -101.17 37.93 1.93
CA GLU A 586 -100.67 36.55 2.10
C GLU A 586 -101.91 35.64 2.31
N LEU A 587 -101.77 34.30 2.15
CA LEU A 587 -102.60 33.26 2.82
C LEU A 587 -104.12 33.22 2.44
N GLU A 588 -104.94 32.20 2.73
CA GLU A 588 -104.75 30.91 3.42
C GLU A 588 -105.74 29.80 2.94
N PHE A 589 -105.62 28.59 3.53
CA PHE A 589 -106.54 27.44 3.55
C PHE A 589 -106.70 26.64 2.23
N ARG A 590 -106.70 25.29 2.24
CA ARG A 590 -106.65 24.22 3.29
C ARG A 590 -105.99 22.97 2.64
N LEU A 591 -105.32 22.01 3.30
CA LEU A 591 -105.46 21.39 4.63
C LEU A 591 -104.10 20.93 5.25
N SER A 592 -104.14 20.63 6.57
CA SER A 592 -103.32 19.74 7.45
C SER A 592 -102.34 18.70 6.83
N SER A 593 -101.29 18.15 7.49
CA SER A 593 -100.87 18.04 8.93
C SER A 593 -99.38 17.54 8.98
N VAL A 594 -98.43 18.02 9.82
CA VAL A 594 -98.21 17.96 11.31
C VAL A 594 -97.39 16.74 11.83
N THR A 595 -96.47 16.98 12.80
CA THR A 595 -95.66 16.04 13.67
C THR A 595 -94.46 15.22 13.07
N PRO A 596 -93.46 14.75 13.87
CA PRO A 596 -92.78 15.37 15.06
C PRO A 596 -91.26 15.04 15.29
N THR A 597 -90.55 15.82 16.15
CA THR A 597 -89.43 15.43 17.12
C THR A 597 -88.14 14.72 16.59
N ASP A 598 -86.94 14.66 17.21
CA ASP A 598 -86.25 15.12 18.46
C ASP A 598 -84.69 15.09 18.16
N SER A 599 -83.63 15.11 19.00
CA SER A 599 -83.35 15.27 20.46
C SER A 599 -81.85 15.53 20.76
N ARG A 600 -81.54 16.40 21.76
CA ARG A 600 -80.54 16.24 22.88
C ARG A 600 -79.01 16.03 22.57
N LEU A 601 -78.01 16.32 23.43
CA LEU A 601 -77.87 17.04 24.73
C LEU A 601 -76.37 17.35 25.08
N SER A 602 -76.10 18.50 25.75
CA SER A 602 -75.22 18.78 26.96
C SER A 602 -73.82 18.12 27.19
N ASP A 603 -72.95 18.51 28.15
CA ASP A 603 -72.93 19.54 29.22
C ASP A 603 -71.48 19.95 29.69
N ARG A 604 -71.38 20.70 30.81
CA ARG A 604 -70.22 21.31 31.51
C ARG A 604 -69.12 20.36 32.11
N PRO A 605 -67.91 20.90 32.42
CA PRO A 605 -66.90 20.38 33.39
C PRO A 605 -67.11 20.99 34.82
N PRO A 606 -66.18 21.07 35.82
CA PRO A 606 -64.77 20.62 35.99
C PRO A 606 -64.45 20.00 37.41
N THR A 607 -63.26 20.28 38.00
CA THR A 607 -62.90 20.52 39.45
C THR A 607 -61.92 19.58 40.24
N VAL A 608 -61.11 20.19 41.14
CA VAL A 608 -60.44 19.80 42.43
C VAL A 608 -59.27 18.76 42.63
N ASN A 609 -58.19 19.29 43.26
CA ASN A 609 -57.46 18.89 44.51
C ASN A 609 -56.58 17.62 44.73
N SER A 610 -55.43 17.90 45.40
CA SER A 610 -54.87 17.31 46.66
C SER A 610 -54.26 15.89 46.72
N MET A 611 -52.94 15.82 47.04
CA MET A 611 -52.34 15.50 48.37
C MET A 611 -50.80 15.77 48.25
N LEU A 612 -49.97 16.13 49.24
CA LEU A 612 -49.65 15.58 50.59
C LEU A 612 -48.98 14.17 50.53
N GLU A 613 -47.99 13.80 51.36
CA GLU A 613 -47.40 14.40 52.58
C GLU A 613 -46.01 13.78 52.92
N SER A 614 -45.19 14.45 53.76
CA SER A 614 -44.16 13.86 54.68
C SER A 614 -42.96 13.06 54.11
N ALA A 615 -41.75 13.00 54.70
CA ALA A 615 -41.04 13.76 55.76
C ALA A 615 -39.51 13.34 55.73
N ARG A 616 -38.59 13.52 56.71
CA ARG A 616 -38.60 14.02 58.11
C ARG A 616 -37.17 14.45 58.55
N SER A 617 -37.06 15.58 59.26
CA SER A 617 -36.13 15.95 60.37
C SER A 617 -34.69 15.36 60.49
N GLN A 618 -33.63 16.18 60.42
CA GLN A 618 -32.88 16.84 61.55
C GLN A 618 -31.84 16.02 62.34
N SER A 619 -30.66 16.61 62.61
CA SER A 619 -30.14 16.87 63.98
C SER A 619 -28.90 17.82 63.98
N ARG A 620 -28.34 18.14 65.16
CA ARG A 620 -27.23 19.09 65.43
C ARG A 620 -26.22 18.54 66.47
N LYS A 621 -25.08 19.26 66.63
CA LYS A 621 -24.04 19.18 67.72
C LYS A 621 -22.99 18.07 67.52
N SER A 622 -21.78 18.11 68.12
CA SER A 622 -21.20 19.01 69.15
C SER A 622 -19.68 19.25 68.96
N LEU A 623 -19.11 20.21 69.72
CA LEU A 623 -17.66 20.36 69.92
C LEU A 623 -17.10 19.21 70.79
N VAL A 624 -15.84 18.81 70.54
CA VAL A 624 -14.88 18.24 71.51
C VAL A 624 -13.48 18.78 71.15
N ARG A 625 -12.54 18.84 72.12
CA ARG A 625 -11.20 19.44 71.99
C ARG A 625 -10.10 18.47 72.42
N GLU A 626 -9.15 18.18 71.49
CA GLU A 626 -7.79 17.62 71.68
C GLU A 626 -7.66 16.27 72.46
N PRO A 627 -6.65 15.43 72.15
CA PRO A 627 -5.24 15.69 72.51
C PRO A 627 -4.32 15.88 71.31
N SER A 628 -3.18 16.54 71.55
CA SER A 628 -2.07 16.63 70.61
C SER A 628 -1.21 15.36 70.60
N PHE A 629 -0.84 14.89 69.40
CA PHE A 629 0.25 13.95 69.19
C PHE A 629 1.16 14.45 68.06
N THR A 630 2.42 14.72 68.39
CA THR A 630 3.44 15.13 67.43
C THR A 630 3.92 13.93 66.60
N VAL A 631 3.41 13.80 65.38
CA VAL A 631 3.98 12.93 64.34
C VAL A 631 4.90 13.78 63.46
N ASN A 632 6.04 13.23 63.04
CA ASN A 632 7.11 13.99 62.42
C ASN A 632 6.71 14.60 61.06
N ASN A 633 7.18 15.82 60.78
CA ASN A 633 6.96 16.51 59.49
C ASN A 633 7.56 15.79 58.27
N LEU A 634 8.32 14.71 58.47
CA LEU A 634 8.84 13.83 57.41
C LEU A 634 7.77 12.87 56.88
N ASP A 635 6.95 12.27 57.76
CA ASP A 635 5.91 11.31 57.34
C ASP A 635 4.82 11.96 56.50
N LYS A 636 4.39 13.18 56.83
CA LYS A 636 3.38 13.92 56.04
C LYS A 636 3.81 14.15 54.59
N ARG A 637 5.11 14.33 54.31
CA ARG A 637 5.60 14.44 52.94
C ARG A 637 5.60 13.08 52.24
N ALA A 638 6.08 12.03 52.90
CA ALA A 638 6.06 10.66 52.34
C ALA A 638 4.64 10.16 52.04
N VAL A 639 3.67 10.42 52.92
CA VAL A 639 2.26 10.06 52.72
C VAL A 639 1.61 10.88 51.61
N ASN A 640 1.88 12.19 51.51
CA ASN A 640 1.36 13.01 50.41
C ASN A 640 1.97 12.59 49.06
N GLU A 641 3.26 12.30 49.01
CA GLU A 641 3.97 11.78 47.82
C GLU A 641 3.40 10.43 47.37
N LEU A 642 3.22 9.49 48.30
CA LEU A 642 2.57 8.20 48.01
C LEU A 642 1.12 8.37 47.55
N THR A 643 0.38 9.34 48.11
CA THR A 643 -1.00 9.63 47.69
C THR A 643 -1.02 10.21 46.27
N TYR A 644 -0.11 11.13 45.96
CA TYR A 644 0.07 11.71 44.63
C TYR A 644 0.43 10.63 43.60
N GLN A 645 1.42 9.78 43.89
CA GLN A 645 1.81 8.69 43.00
C GLN A 645 0.67 7.67 42.81
N CYS A 646 -0.07 7.31 43.87
CA CYS A 646 -1.27 6.48 43.74
C CYS A 646 -2.35 7.12 42.85
N GLN A 647 -2.47 8.45 42.86
CA GLN A 647 -3.44 9.19 42.06
C GLN A 647 -2.97 9.36 40.60
N GLU A 648 -1.67 9.51 40.36
CA GLU A 648 -1.02 9.46 39.05
C GLU A 648 -1.19 8.07 38.40
N TYR A 649 -0.82 6.99 39.09
CA TYR A 649 -1.01 5.62 38.60
C TYR A 649 -2.49 5.30 38.34
N LYS A 650 -3.42 5.79 39.17
CA LYS A 650 -4.85 5.65 38.94
C LYS A 650 -5.33 6.39 37.68
N THR A 651 -4.76 7.57 37.40
CA THR A 651 -5.06 8.34 36.19
C THR A 651 -4.49 7.65 34.94
N LEU A 652 -3.24 7.18 35.00
CA LEU A 652 -2.61 6.40 33.93
C LEU A 652 -3.38 5.10 33.64
N MET A 653 -3.87 4.40 34.67
CA MET A 653 -4.71 3.21 34.51
C MET A 653 -6.02 3.55 33.79
N GLN A 654 -6.68 4.66 34.14
CA GLN A 654 -7.91 5.10 33.46
C GLN A 654 -7.67 5.51 32.00
N VAL A 655 -6.53 6.13 31.68
CA VAL A 655 -6.14 6.41 30.28
C VAL A 655 -5.93 5.09 29.51
N ALA A 656 -5.17 4.15 30.09
CA ALA A 656 -4.91 2.84 29.48
C ALA A 656 -6.19 1.98 29.32
N ASP A 657 -7.15 2.09 30.24
CA ASP A 657 -8.47 1.44 30.13
C ASP A 657 -9.25 1.97 28.90
N VAL A 658 -9.25 3.29 28.68
CA VAL A 658 -9.90 3.95 27.53
C VAL A 658 -9.18 3.64 26.22
N GLU A 659 -7.84 3.67 26.21
CA GLU A 659 -7.04 3.28 25.04
C GLU A 659 -7.30 1.81 24.65
N ARG A 660 -7.38 0.89 25.63
CA ARG A 660 -7.74 -0.51 25.39
C ARG A 660 -9.16 -0.65 24.82
N GLU A 661 -10.13 0.12 25.32
CA GLU A 661 -11.51 0.10 24.81
C GLU A 661 -11.57 0.60 23.36
N LYS A 662 -10.86 1.68 23.02
CA LYS A 662 -10.80 2.21 21.64
C LYS A 662 -9.98 1.36 20.68
N LEU A 663 -8.94 0.68 21.15
CA LEU A 663 -8.24 -0.36 20.37
C LEU A 663 -9.16 -1.57 20.11
N SER A 664 -10.02 -1.95 21.07
CA SER A 664 -11.02 -3.01 20.88
C SER A 664 -12.09 -2.63 19.85
N GLU A 665 -12.60 -1.40 19.89
CA GLU A 665 -13.49 -0.86 18.85
C GLU A 665 -12.83 -0.89 17.47
N LEU A 666 -11.57 -0.44 17.36
CA LEU A 666 -10.82 -0.44 16.10
C LEU A 666 -10.62 -1.86 15.56
N VAL A 667 -10.28 -2.83 16.42
CA VAL A 667 -10.15 -4.25 16.04
C VAL A 667 -11.49 -4.81 15.52
N GLN A 668 -12.62 -4.50 16.16
CA GLN A 668 -13.94 -4.93 15.68
C GLN A 668 -14.28 -4.32 14.31
N VAL A 669 -13.97 -3.04 14.08
CA VAL A 669 -14.17 -2.36 12.78
C VAL A 669 -13.23 -2.90 11.70
N LEU A 670 -12.01 -3.32 12.04
CA LEU A 670 -11.09 -3.96 11.10
C LEU A 670 -11.51 -5.40 10.78
N GLN A 671 -11.95 -6.18 11.77
CA GLN A 671 -12.49 -7.52 11.57
C GLN A 671 -13.71 -7.47 10.63
N LYS A 672 -14.69 -6.59 10.91
CA LYS A 672 -15.87 -6.41 10.05
C LYS A 672 -15.49 -6.01 8.62
N ARG A 673 -14.49 -5.13 8.43
CA ARG A 673 -13.97 -4.80 7.09
C ARG A 673 -13.29 -5.99 6.40
N SER A 674 -12.60 -6.86 7.15
CA SER A 674 -12.03 -8.12 6.64
C SER A 674 -13.12 -9.10 6.20
N ASP A 675 -14.17 -9.26 7.00
CA ASP A 675 -15.28 -10.17 6.73
C ASP A 675 -16.09 -9.69 5.50
N GLU A 676 -16.39 -8.39 5.41
CA GLU A 676 -17.04 -7.76 4.25
C GLU A 676 -16.19 -7.87 2.97
N SER A 677 -14.86 -7.83 3.08
CA SER A 677 -13.95 -8.04 1.94
C SER A 677 -13.96 -9.51 1.50
N THR A 678 -13.93 -10.44 2.45
CA THR A 678 -13.97 -11.89 2.21
C THR A 678 -15.28 -12.30 1.53
N GLN A 679 -16.42 -11.72 1.95
CA GLN A 679 -17.71 -11.95 1.30
C GLN A 679 -17.71 -11.46 -0.17
N LYS A 680 -17.18 -10.26 -0.44
CA LYS A 680 -17.09 -9.73 -1.81
C LYS A 680 -16.23 -10.62 -2.73
N VAL A 681 -15.14 -11.20 -2.22
CA VAL A 681 -14.34 -12.19 -2.97
C VAL A 681 -15.16 -13.44 -3.28
N ALA A 682 -15.92 -13.96 -2.32
CA ALA A 682 -16.80 -15.11 -2.54
C ALA A 682 -17.91 -14.81 -3.57
N ASP A 683 -18.51 -13.61 -3.54
CA ASP A 683 -19.55 -13.19 -4.47
C ASP A 683 -19.01 -13.07 -5.91
N VAL A 684 -17.84 -12.44 -6.09
CA VAL A 684 -17.15 -12.36 -7.39
C VAL A 684 -16.76 -13.75 -7.90
N GLN A 685 -16.30 -14.64 -7.02
CA GLN A 685 -15.94 -16.02 -7.38
C GLN A 685 -17.17 -16.84 -7.80
N ASN A 686 -18.33 -16.62 -7.16
CA ASN A 686 -19.60 -17.21 -7.57
C ASN A 686 -20.08 -16.72 -8.94
N GLU A 687 -19.96 -15.41 -9.24
CA GLU A 687 -20.36 -14.91 -10.56
C GLU A 687 -19.38 -15.35 -11.66
N LEU A 688 -18.08 -15.45 -11.38
CA LEU A 688 -17.11 -16.07 -12.31
C LEU A 688 -17.50 -17.52 -12.65
N ILE A 689 -17.98 -18.29 -11.67
CA ILE A 689 -18.52 -19.64 -11.88
C ILE A 689 -19.79 -19.62 -12.76
N ASN A 690 -20.67 -18.63 -12.60
CA ASN A 690 -21.84 -18.47 -13.46
C ASN A 690 -21.50 -18.06 -14.89
N GLN A 691 -20.54 -17.15 -15.08
CA GLN A 691 -20.07 -16.75 -16.41
C GLN A 691 -19.37 -17.91 -17.13
N ARG A 692 -18.56 -18.71 -16.42
CA ARG A 692 -18.00 -19.97 -16.95
C ARG A 692 -19.10 -20.96 -17.40
N LYS A 693 -20.20 -21.09 -16.65
CA LYS A 693 -21.38 -21.89 -17.07
C LYS A 693 -22.07 -21.32 -18.31
N LYS A 694 -22.24 -19.99 -18.42
CA LYS A 694 -22.82 -19.32 -19.60
C LYS A 694 -21.97 -19.55 -20.85
N ASN A 695 -20.65 -19.38 -20.75
CA ASN A 695 -19.73 -19.59 -21.87
C ASN A 695 -19.73 -21.05 -22.36
N ALA A 696 -19.71 -22.03 -21.45
CA ALA A 696 -19.84 -23.44 -21.83
C ALA A 696 -21.20 -23.76 -22.50
N LEU A 697 -22.26 -23.01 -22.20
CA LEU A 697 -23.55 -23.12 -22.89
C LEU A 697 -23.50 -22.53 -24.30
N LEU A 698 -22.83 -21.39 -24.47
CA LEU A 698 -22.61 -20.72 -25.76
C LEU A 698 -21.71 -21.55 -26.69
N GLU A 699 -20.61 -22.11 -26.20
CA GLU A 699 -19.77 -23.05 -26.95
C GLU A 699 -20.58 -24.26 -27.45
N LYS A 700 -21.46 -24.80 -26.61
CA LYS A 700 -22.35 -25.91 -26.95
C LYS A 700 -23.41 -25.53 -27.99
N GLN A 701 -23.84 -24.27 -28.04
CA GLN A 701 -24.71 -23.74 -29.10
C GLN A 701 -23.92 -23.53 -30.40
N ILE A 702 -22.75 -22.88 -30.36
CA ILE A 702 -21.86 -22.67 -31.51
C ILE A 702 -21.45 -24.01 -32.15
N GLY A 703 -21.20 -25.04 -31.32
CA GLY A 703 -20.93 -26.40 -31.78
C GLY A 703 -22.10 -27.01 -32.57
N LYS A 704 -23.36 -26.81 -32.13
CA LYS A 704 -24.54 -27.21 -32.89
C LYS A 704 -24.65 -26.44 -34.21
N SER A 705 -24.51 -25.12 -34.19
CA SER A 705 -24.59 -24.28 -35.40
C SER A 705 -23.54 -24.66 -36.45
N LYS A 706 -22.33 -25.03 -36.03
CA LYS A 706 -21.27 -25.55 -36.93
C LYS A 706 -21.63 -26.91 -37.53
N ILE A 707 -22.27 -27.81 -36.77
CA ILE A 707 -22.78 -29.09 -37.29
C ILE A 707 -23.89 -28.84 -38.32
N GLU A 708 -24.85 -27.95 -38.02
CA GLU A 708 -25.93 -27.59 -38.94
C GLU A 708 -25.40 -26.92 -40.24
N GLN A 709 -24.41 -26.03 -40.14
CA GLN A 709 -23.73 -25.48 -41.32
C GLN A 709 -23.05 -26.57 -42.16
N SER A 710 -22.37 -27.53 -41.53
CA SER A 710 -21.72 -28.65 -42.25
C SER A 710 -22.69 -29.57 -43.00
N SER A 711 -23.99 -29.52 -42.67
CA SER A 711 -25.03 -30.30 -43.36
C SER A 711 -25.51 -29.70 -44.70
N LYS A 712 -25.25 -28.41 -44.96
CA LYS A 712 -25.78 -27.69 -46.14
C LYS A 712 -24.88 -27.68 -47.38
N CYS A 713 -23.63 -28.12 -47.27
CA CYS A 713 -22.63 -28.05 -48.34
C CYS A 713 -22.19 -29.43 -48.87
N LYS A 714 -23.09 -30.14 -49.57
CA LYS A 714 -22.75 -31.29 -50.42
C LYS A 714 -23.58 -31.32 -51.71
N GLY A 715 -23.01 -30.75 -52.76
CA GLY A 715 -23.44 -30.92 -54.15
C GLY A 715 -22.21 -31.03 -55.05
N ASP A 716 -22.22 -32.05 -55.91
CA ASP A 716 -21.32 -32.32 -57.04
C ASP A 716 -19.79 -32.47 -56.82
N GLY A 717 -19.17 -33.37 -57.60
CA GLY A 717 -17.70 -33.57 -57.66
C GLY A 717 -17.17 -34.97 -57.28
N LEU A 718 -17.17 -35.90 -58.24
CA LEU A 718 -16.46 -37.20 -58.18
C LEU A 718 -15.17 -37.13 -59.06
N PRO A 719 -14.29 -38.16 -59.08
CA PRO A 719 -13.67 -38.87 -57.95
C PRO A 719 -12.13 -39.15 -58.17
N SER A 720 -11.41 -39.58 -57.13
CA SER A 720 -10.17 -40.37 -57.32
C SER A 720 -9.87 -41.32 -56.13
N ARG A 721 -9.05 -42.36 -56.36
CA ARG A 721 -8.74 -43.46 -55.41
C ARG A 721 -7.31 -43.36 -54.90
N SER A 722 -7.05 -43.62 -53.60
CA SER A 722 -6.49 -44.90 -53.13
C SER A 722 -6.52 -44.96 -51.57
N LYS A 723 -6.98 -46.07 -50.93
CA LYS A 723 -6.16 -47.18 -50.36
C LYS A 723 -4.96 -46.68 -49.52
N LYS A 724 -4.79 -47.00 -48.22
CA LYS A 724 -5.33 -48.06 -47.32
C LYS A 724 -5.32 -47.64 -45.82
N GLN A 725 -6.19 -48.28 -45.03
CA GLN A 725 -6.07 -48.49 -43.55
C GLN A 725 -5.61 -49.96 -43.28
N PRO A 726 -5.34 -50.49 -42.04
CA PRO A 726 -6.11 -50.31 -40.79
C PRO A 726 -5.31 -50.34 -39.43
N GLY A 727 -6.05 -50.30 -38.29
CA GLY A 727 -5.54 -50.39 -36.90
C GLY A 727 -5.56 -49.03 -36.19
N ARG A 728 -6.27 -48.74 -35.08
CA ARG A 728 -6.85 -49.53 -33.95
C ARG A 728 -5.76 -50.12 -33.03
N ALA A 729 -5.80 -49.97 -31.70
CA ALA A 729 -6.94 -49.69 -30.80
C ALA A 729 -6.58 -48.86 -29.53
N SER A 730 -7.62 -48.59 -28.71
CA SER A 730 -7.63 -48.18 -27.28
C SER A 730 -6.87 -46.92 -26.85
N SER A 731 -7.43 -45.88 -26.18
CA SER A 731 -8.52 -45.74 -25.18
C SER A 731 -8.17 -46.13 -23.73
N VAL A 732 -8.13 -45.15 -22.83
CA VAL A 732 -8.74 -45.16 -21.48
C VAL A 732 -8.74 -43.72 -20.92
N ASN A 733 -9.81 -43.31 -20.24
CA ASN A 733 -9.89 -42.04 -19.51
C ASN A 733 -9.57 -42.25 -18.02
N VAL A 734 -8.91 -41.28 -17.39
CA VAL A 734 -9.29 -40.72 -16.07
C VAL A 734 -8.93 -39.23 -16.08
N ALA A 735 -9.69 -38.39 -15.39
CA ALA A 735 -9.44 -36.95 -15.29
C ALA A 735 -9.40 -36.48 -13.82
N SER A 736 -8.63 -35.43 -13.52
CA SER A 736 -8.83 -34.57 -12.35
C SER A 736 -8.05 -33.24 -12.45
N SER A 737 -8.62 -32.18 -11.84
CA SER A 737 -8.04 -30.86 -11.48
C SER A 737 -7.03 -30.19 -12.45
N ILE A 738 -7.38 -29.14 -13.18
CA ILE A 738 -7.66 -27.77 -12.68
C ILE A 738 -6.52 -27.20 -11.81
N ARG A 739 -5.77 -26.25 -12.39
CA ARG A 739 -5.36 -24.98 -11.76
C ARG A 739 -5.39 -23.88 -12.82
N ASP A 740 -5.93 -22.73 -12.44
CA ASP A 740 -6.10 -21.53 -13.26
C ASP A 740 -4.90 -20.55 -13.12
N SER A 741 -5.02 -19.40 -13.79
CA SER A 741 -4.14 -18.21 -13.74
C SER A 741 -2.87 -18.33 -14.59
N ALA A 742 -2.85 -17.87 -15.85
CA ALA A 742 -3.07 -16.52 -16.39
C ALA A 742 -1.75 -15.74 -16.55
N VAL A 743 -1.40 -15.49 -17.81
CA VAL A 743 -0.31 -14.61 -18.23
C VAL A 743 -0.97 -13.48 -19.02
N PHE A 744 -0.91 -12.25 -18.50
CA PHE A 744 -1.07 -11.07 -19.32
C PHE A 744 0.31 -10.72 -19.89
N GLY A 745 0.40 -10.60 -21.21
CA GLY A 745 1.56 -10.10 -21.92
C GLY A 745 1.13 -8.94 -22.80
N GLU A 746 1.84 -7.82 -22.70
CA GLU A 746 1.64 -6.66 -23.58
C GLU A 746 2.13 -6.99 -25.01
N MET A 747 1.58 -6.27 -25.99
CA MET A 747 1.89 -6.44 -27.41
C MET A 747 2.95 -5.43 -27.86
N ASP A 748 3.89 -5.87 -28.70
CA ASP A 748 4.85 -4.98 -29.37
C ASP A 748 4.21 -4.27 -30.58
N GLU A 749 4.63 -3.04 -30.87
CA GLU A 749 4.26 -2.30 -32.09
C GLU A 749 5.11 -2.77 -33.30
N ASP A 750 4.58 -3.68 -34.13
CA ASP A 750 4.78 -3.67 -35.60
C ASP A 750 4.00 -4.83 -36.28
N ASP A 751 2.68 -4.74 -36.27
CA ASP A 751 1.83 -5.45 -37.24
C ASP A 751 0.70 -4.50 -37.64
N LEU A 752 0.56 -4.22 -38.94
CA LEU A 752 -0.26 -3.11 -39.45
C LEU A 752 -1.35 -3.65 -40.39
N PRO A 753 -2.53 -4.04 -39.86
CA PRO A 753 -3.56 -4.70 -40.64
C PRO A 753 -4.26 -3.65 -41.52
N GLN A 754 -3.97 -3.66 -42.82
CA GLN A 754 -4.79 -2.96 -43.78
C GLN A 754 -6.20 -3.60 -43.76
N ASN A 755 -7.19 -2.79 -43.35
CA ASN A 755 -8.57 -3.16 -42.97
C ASN A 755 -8.80 -3.65 -41.52
N MET A 756 -8.41 -2.86 -40.51
CA MET A 756 -9.28 -2.71 -39.34
C MET A 756 -10.40 -1.70 -39.67
N ASN A 757 -11.64 -2.00 -39.24
CA ASN A 757 -12.78 -1.11 -39.49
C ASN A 757 -12.80 0.03 -38.44
N LEU A 758 -13.19 1.25 -38.85
CA LEU A 758 -13.20 2.43 -37.97
C LEU A 758 -14.06 2.21 -36.71
N GLU A 759 -15.13 1.45 -36.88
CA GLU A 759 -16.11 1.03 -35.87
C GLU A 759 -15.50 0.18 -34.73
N GLU A 760 -14.52 -0.68 -35.06
CA GLU A 760 -13.84 -1.57 -34.10
C GLU A 760 -12.82 -0.80 -33.25
N LEU A 761 -12.13 0.17 -33.87
CA LEU A 761 -11.23 1.09 -33.18
C LEU A 761 -11.99 2.03 -32.23
N VAL A 762 -13.15 2.56 -32.66
CA VAL A 762 -14.06 3.36 -31.81
C VAL A 762 -14.56 2.54 -30.62
N THR A 763 -15.01 1.30 -30.85
CA THR A 763 -15.48 0.40 -29.77
C THR A 763 -14.38 0.14 -28.74
N THR A 764 -13.14 -0.06 -29.19
CA THR A 764 -11.99 -0.27 -28.30
C THR A 764 -11.67 0.98 -27.46
N LEU A 765 -11.75 2.17 -28.07
CA LEU A 765 -11.55 3.46 -27.40
C LEU A 765 -12.63 3.73 -26.33
N GLU A 766 -13.87 3.32 -26.61
CA GLU A 766 -15.01 3.45 -25.70
C GLU A 766 -14.88 2.52 -24.49
N ILE A 767 -14.43 1.27 -24.69
CA ILE A 767 -14.11 0.32 -23.61
C ILE A 767 -12.98 0.86 -22.70
N GLN A 768 -11.89 1.39 -23.28
CA GLN A 768 -10.78 1.96 -22.51
C GLN A 768 -11.22 3.19 -21.70
N LYS A 769 -12.17 3.99 -22.22
CA LYS A 769 -12.71 5.17 -21.55
C LYS A 769 -13.57 4.78 -20.34
N ASP A 770 -14.42 3.76 -20.47
CA ASP A 770 -15.21 3.21 -19.36
C ASP A 770 -14.31 2.58 -18.27
N GLU A 771 -13.24 1.89 -18.66
CA GLU A 771 -12.24 1.38 -17.71
C GLU A 771 -11.53 2.51 -16.95
N ILE A 772 -11.11 3.57 -17.66
CA ILE A 772 -10.50 4.77 -17.07
C ILE A 772 -11.46 5.46 -16.08
N ASP A 773 -12.75 5.58 -16.39
CA ASP A 773 -13.72 6.21 -15.49
C ASP A 773 -14.11 5.30 -14.30
N SER A 774 -14.10 3.97 -14.47
CA SER A 774 -14.19 2.99 -13.38
C SER A 774 -12.98 3.08 -12.41
N LEU A 775 -11.76 3.21 -12.95
CA LEU A 775 -10.54 3.42 -12.17
C LEU A 775 -10.56 4.77 -11.42
N LYS A 776 -11.03 5.85 -12.04
CA LYS A 776 -11.26 7.14 -11.35
C LYS A 776 -12.27 7.01 -10.22
N GLY A 777 -13.37 6.27 -10.42
CA GLY A 777 -14.36 5.99 -9.39
C GLY A 777 -13.76 5.24 -8.19
N THR A 778 -12.98 4.20 -8.48
CA THR A 778 -12.27 3.40 -7.47
C THR A 778 -11.24 4.22 -6.69
N LEU A 779 -10.45 5.04 -7.38
CA LEU A 779 -9.48 5.96 -6.76
C LEU A 779 -10.18 7.00 -5.89
N LYS A 780 -11.28 7.60 -6.35
CA LYS A 780 -12.07 8.59 -5.59
C LYS A 780 -12.69 8.01 -4.32
N ASN A 781 -13.20 6.78 -4.39
CA ASN A 781 -13.71 6.06 -3.22
C ASN A 781 -12.58 5.73 -2.22
N THR A 782 -11.41 5.35 -2.72
CA THR A 782 -10.22 5.07 -1.90
C THR A 782 -9.70 6.34 -1.20
N LEU A 783 -9.67 7.47 -1.92
CA LEU A 783 -9.32 8.78 -1.37
C LEU A 783 -10.28 9.18 -0.24
N LYS A 784 -11.59 9.08 -0.46
CA LYS A 784 -12.62 9.40 0.55
C LYS A 784 -12.48 8.54 1.81
N ALA A 785 -12.20 7.24 1.66
CA ALA A 785 -11.96 6.36 2.79
C ALA A 785 -10.73 6.80 3.62
N LYS A 786 -9.67 7.30 2.95
CA LYS A 786 -8.48 7.83 3.63
C LYS A 786 -8.69 9.21 4.27
N GLU A 787 -9.54 10.06 3.69
CA GLU A 787 -10.00 11.30 4.33
C GLU A 787 -10.84 11.01 5.59
N GLU A 788 -11.67 9.96 5.57
CA GLU A 788 -12.45 9.52 6.73
C GLU A 788 -11.58 8.88 7.83
N ASP A 789 -10.62 8.00 7.48
CA ASP A 789 -9.61 7.49 8.41
C ASP A 789 -8.82 8.66 9.06
N LEU A 790 -8.39 9.65 8.28
CA LEU A 790 -7.62 10.81 8.77
C LEU A 790 -8.45 11.73 9.67
N ARG A 791 -9.74 11.94 9.35
CA ARG A 791 -10.66 12.73 10.18
C ARG A 791 -10.89 12.06 11.55
N MET A 792 -11.08 10.75 11.58
CA MET A 792 -11.18 9.97 12.82
C MET A 792 -9.92 10.14 13.69
N TYR A 793 -8.73 10.02 13.09
CA TYR A 793 -7.46 10.19 13.80
C TYR A 793 -7.28 11.61 14.35
N SER A 794 -7.63 12.63 13.56
CA SER A 794 -7.56 14.03 14.00
C SER A 794 -8.55 14.37 15.11
N GLN A 795 -9.73 13.74 15.12
CA GLN A 795 -10.70 13.91 16.20
C GLN A 795 -10.20 13.26 17.50
N MET A 796 -9.74 12.00 17.42
CA MET A 796 -9.15 11.28 18.56
C MET A 796 -7.99 12.07 19.19
N MET A 797 -7.10 12.65 18.38
CA MET A 797 -5.99 13.49 18.87
C MET A 797 -6.46 14.74 19.62
N GLU A 798 -7.54 15.39 19.18
CA GLU A 798 -8.07 16.60 19.83
C GLU A 798 -8.89 16.28 21.09
N GLU A 799 -9.56 15.11 21.13
CA GLU A 799 -10.22 14.56 22.33
C GLU A 799 -9.21 14.18 23.41
N THR A 800 -8.16 13.41 23.07
CA THR A 800 -7.06 13.10 24.01
C THR A 800 -6.38 14.38 24.52
N LYS A 801 -6.15 15.36 23.63
CA LYS A 801 -5.58 16.68 23.98
C LYS A 801 -6.49 17.50 24.90
N THR A 802 -7.81 17.45 24.73
CA THR A 802 -8.73 18.16 25.64
C THR A 802 -8.80 17.50 27.01
N VAL A 803 -8.81 16.17 27.10
CA VAL A 803 -8.68 15.44 28.38
C VAL A 803 -7.37 15.80 29.09
N PHE A 804 -6.25 15.81 28.37
CA PHE A 804 -4.93 16.14 28.93
C PHE A 804 -4.85 17.60 29.43
N LEU A 805 -5.45 18.55 28.69
CA LEU A 805 -5.56 19.95 29.10
C LEU A 805 -6.50 20.13 30.31
N GLN A 806 -7.55 19.32 30.43
CA GLN A 806 -8.48 19.36 31.55
C GLN A 806 -7.85 18.81 32.83
N ALA A 807 -7.05 17.74 32.73
CA ALA A 807 -6.20 17.24 33.81
C ALA A 807 -5.14 18.29 34.24
N LEU A 808 -4.43 18.92 33.30
CA LEU A 808 -3.49 20.02 33.56
C LEU A 808 -4.15 21.23 34.23
N LYS A 809 -5.45 21.48 33.98
CA LYS A 809 -6.20 22.56 34.62
C LYS A 809 -6.56 22.23 36.07
N GLN A 810 -7.07 21.03 36.33
CA GLN A 810 -7.29 20.53 37.69
C GLN A 810 -6.00 20.47 38.51
N PHE A 811 -4.87 20.15 37.86
CA PHE A 811 -3.55 20.18 38.49
C PHE A 811 -3.22 21.58 39.03
N LYS A 812 -3.34 22.61 38.19
CA LYS A 812 -3.08 24.01 38.59
C LYS A 812 -4.09 24.59 39.56
N GLU A 813 -5.33 24.11 39.56
CA GLU A 813 -6.37 24.53 40.51
C GLU A 813 -6.12 23.97 41.92
N ASN A 814 -5.49 22.79 42.04
CA ASN A 814 -5.01 22.27 43.32
C ASN A 814 -3.72 22.96 43.80
N ASP A 815 -2.82 23.32 42.88
CA ASP A 815 -1.52 23.97 43.14
C ASP A 815 -1.64 25.43 43.63
N GLN A 816 -2.85 26.01 43.61
CA GLN A 816 -3.17 27.32 44.20
C GLN A 816 -3.98 27.22 45.51
N GLY A 817 -4.10 26.02 46.09
CA GLY A 817 -4.85 25.75 47.32
C GLY A 817 -4.02 25.68 48.61
N THR A 818 -2.71 25.97 48.55
CA THR A 818 -1.75 25.88 49.68
C THR A 818 -1.09 27.20 50.01
#